data_AF-B9MM94-F1
#
_entry.id   AF-B9MM94-F1
#
_cell.length_a   1.000
_cell.length_b   1.000
_cell.length_c   1.000
_cell.angle_alpha   90.00
_cell.angle_beta   90.00
_cell.angle_gamma   90.00
#
_symmetry.space_group_name_H-M   'P 1'
#
loop_
_entity.id
_entity.type
_entity.pdbx_description
1 polymer ?
#
loop_
_entity_poly.entity_id
_entity_poly.type
_entity_poly.pdbx_seq_one_letter_code
_entity_poly.pdbx_strand_id
1 'polypeptide(L)'
;MSGFLTILKRTKFVIVYLLVILLILLCKISAFASSEVPTLQDYLKKVGNVERPKKEIIIEAINYTSSSNASVRKISQFYGQKDVLLWEKEGGWLEWSVNIPEDGFYNMALLYYPLPGKGLGIEFSVFIDGKIPYKEAQKVTFPRVWKDTTGIRKDKKGNDLRPKCDEHQQWQKIDFIDTEGFYNKALPFYFTKGEHKIRLISIREPIALKQLIIYNSEELPTYEEYISKSREKNSKNVFIKIQGENTYLKSDPILYPTYDRTDPATEPYHVSKIRLNTIGQWNWRYPGMWISWIFEVPQDGYYKIAIKARQNFVRGLSVHRKLYIDGKIPFKEAEDIEFPYSISWYMKTIGKKNQPYLIYLKKGVHELRLESTLGAFSEILSRVESTTIDLNNLYRKIIMITGTSPDLYRDYFLEEQIPELVSTLKRLSNELEEEAAMFEKLAGQKGGEAEFLRRVALQLRSMAEDTDTIPGRLTSFRDNLSGLSSWLAYRRDQPLEIDYILITSPEEKLPSPTASIGNKIVNSIKAFLYSFVEDYNNVGEVYQGQKVIKVWVGGGRDQAQIIRDLINDSFTPQTGIKVNVSLVQAGLIEAILAGKGPDIVLTVSRAQPVNLAARGALVDLSKFKDFNEVKKRFAKTALVPYTYNGGVYGLPVTQDFYMMFYRKDILKELNIELPRTWDDMYKVIAKLQRYNLQVGLPYQRIDALEAIDAGLGARNLFPTLLLQFGGSFYDKTKTRTLLDRPEAVAAFKTWTDFYTKYNLPLIYDFYNRFRTGEMPLGIAPYTTYNLLSTAAPEIRNEWGMAPIPGVKKPNGEIDRSTGGSGTACIILKKSRNKEACWEFLKWWTSDEIQTQFGKELEMLMGTAARYNTANLRAFQRLPWNKEEIENLETQWKYVKEIEEVPGSYYITRSIDSAFSAVVYQGINPRESMWKYTKEINDELERKRIELSLNK
;
A
#
# COMPACT_ATOMS: atom_id res chain seq x y z
N MET A 1 75.62 -23.03 0.17
CA MET A 1 74.48 -23.66 -0.55
C MET A 1 73.33 -24.14 0.35
N SER A 2 73.53 -24.47 1.64
CA SER A 2 72.44 -24.99 2.49
C SER A 2 71.39 -23.95 2.91
N GLY A 3 71.75 -22.67 3.09
CA GLY A 3 70.81 -21.61 3.49
C GLY A 3 69.77 -21.24 2.42
N PHE A 4 70.14 -21.32 1.14
CA PHE A 4 69.27 -20.91 0.02
C PHE A 4 68.17 -21.95 -0.27
N LEU A 5 68.46 -23.24 -0.06
CA LEU A 5 67.47 -24.33 -0.18
C LEU A 5 66.44 -24.33 0.96
N THR A 6 66.81 -23.88 2.15
CA THR A 6 65.89 -23.79 3.31
C THR A 6 64.89 -22.64 3.14
N ILE A 7 65.33 -21.52 2.56
CA ILE A 7 64.45 -20.38 2.24
C ILE A 7 63.45 -20.80 1.15
N LEU A 8 63.89 -21.43 0.05
CA LEU A 8 62.98 -21.89 -1.01
C LEU A 8 61.92 -22.91 -0.54
N LYS A 9 62.27 -23.80 0.41
CA LYS A 9 61.30 -24.74 1.00
C LYS A 9 60.26 -24.04 1.88
N ARG A 10 60.65 -23.03 2.67
CA ARG A 10 59.70 -22.23 3.46
C ARG A 10 58.79 -21.38 2.58
N THR A 11 59.30 -20.77 1.51
CA THR A 11 58.47 -19.95 0.61
C THR A 11 57.46 -20.81 -0.16
N LYS A 12 57.84 -22.02 -0.61
CA LYS A 12 56.88 -22.96 -1.21
C LYS A 12 55.80 -23.42 -0.24
N PHE A 13 56.14 -23.69 1.02
CA PHE A 13 55.14 -24.06 2.03
C PHE A 13 54.16 -22.91 2.32
N VAL A 14 54.64 -21.66 2.40
CA VAL A 14 53.79 -20.48 2.61
C VAL A 14 52.89 -20.21 1.40
N ILE A 15 53.40 -20.40 0.17
CA ILE A 15 52.61 -20.24 -1.06
C ILE A 15 51.54 -21.33 -1.17
N VAL A 16 51.86 -22.59 -0.87
CA VAL A 16 50.87 -23.68 -0.86
C VAL A 16 49.84 -23.48 0.25
N TYR A 17 50.25 -23.02 1.44
CA TYR A 17 49.33 -22.73 2.54
C TYR A 17 48.40 -21.54 2.22
N LEU A 18 48.93 -20.48 1.58
CA LEU A 18 48.12 -19.36 1.07
C LEU A 18 47.18 -19.80 -0.06
N LEU A 19 47.62 -20.68 -0.97
CA LEU A 19 46.76 -21.24 -2.02
C LEU A 19 45.66 -22.13 -1.45
N VAL A 20 45.94 -22.92 -0.41
CA VAL A 20 44.94 -23.75 0.27
C VAL A 20 43.97 -22.88 1.07
N ILE A 21 44.44 -21.82 1.75
CA ILE A 21 43.56 -20.84 2.40
C ILE A 21 42.72 -20.10 1.36
N LEU A 22 43.30 -19.70 0.22
CA LEU A 22 42.58 -19.07 -0.88
C LEU A 22 41.58 -20.04 -1.52
N LEU A 23 41.90 -21.33 -1.65
CA LEU A 23 40.97 -22.36 -2.12
C LEU A 23 39.86 -22.62 -1.10
N ILE A 24 40.15 -22.64 0.20
CA ILE A 24 39.16 -22.79 1.26
C ILE A 24 38.28 -21.53 1.37
N LEU A 25 38.86 -20.34 1.14
CA LEU A 25 38.11 -19.09 1.01
C LEU A 25 37.29 -19.08 -0.28
N LEU A 26 37.81 -19.53 -1.41
CA LEU A 26 37.08 -19.63 -2.68
C LEU A 26 36.00 -20.72 -2.61
N CYS A 27 36.21 -21.83 -1.90
CA CYS A 27 35.21 -22.85 -1.59
C CYS A 27 34.18 -22.35 -0.57
N LYS A 28 34.55 -21.51 0.40
CA LYS A 28 33.60 -20.82 1.30
C LYS A 28 32.85 -19.70 0.60
N ILE A 29 33.47 -19.00 -0.35
CA ILE A 29 32.86 -17.92 -1.16
C ILE A 29 31.95 -18.51 -2.25
N SER A 30 32.29 -19.67 -2.81
CA SER A 30 31.38 -20.44 -3.70
C SER A 30 30.30 -21.20 -2.92
N ALA A 31 30.52 -21.58 -1.65
CA ALA A 31 29.46 -22.04 -0.76
C ALA A 31 28.58 -20.89 -0.20
N PHE A 32 29.05 -19.63 -0.32
CA PHE A 32 28.27 -18.41 -0.12
C PHE A 32 27.85 -17.74 -1.43
N ALA A 33 27.95 -18.46 -2.57
CA ALA A 33 27.08 -18.15 -3.70
C ALA A 33 25.67 -18.34 -3.18
N SER A 34 24.97 -17.23 -2.96
CA SER A 34 23.63 -17.21 -2.40
C SER A 34 22.76 -18.13 -3.23
N SER A 35 22.33 -19.26 -2.66
CA SER A 35 21.14 -19.92 -3.17
C SER A 35 20.02 -18.90 -3.03
N GLU A 36 19.63 -18.28 -4.14
CA GLU A 36 18.45 -17.43 -4.22
C GLU A 36 17.29 -18.19 -3.57
N VAL A 37 16.51 -17.50 -2.73
CA VAL A 37 15.35 -18.14 -2.11
C VAL A 37 14.38 -18.48 -3.25
N PRO A 38 14.05 -19.77 -3.48
CA PRO A 38 13.25 -20.17 -4.63
C PRO A 38 11.81 -19.64 -4.51
N THR A 39 11.10 -19.55 -5.63
CA THR A 39 9.64 -19.37 -5.58
C THR A 39 8.97 -20.63 -5.03
N LEU A 40 7.72 -20.54 -4.56
CA LEU A 40 6.95 -21.73 -4.17
C LEU A 40 6.87 -22.76 -5.32
N GLN A 41 6.73 -22.30 -6.56
CA GLN A 41 6.65 -23.18 -7.73
C GLN A 41 7.97 -23.92 -7.97
N ASP A 42 9.11 -23.25 -7.88
CA ASP A 42 10.42 -23.88 -7.99
C ASP A 42 10.66 -24.88 -6.87
N TYR A 43 10.22 -24.55 -5.65
CA TYR A 43 10.28 -25.43 -4.51
C TYR A 43 9.44 -26.71 -4.72
N LEU A 44 8.20 -26.56 -5.19
CA LEU A 44 7.32 -27.70 -5.51
C LEU A 44 7.90 -28.56 -6.64
N LYS A 45 8.42 -27.95 -7.72
CA LYS A 45 9.08 -28.67 -8.82
C LYS A 45 10.31 -29.43 -8.35
N LYS A 46 11.12 -28.82 -7.48
CA LYS A 46 12.38 -29.41 -6.98
C LYS A 46 12.14 -30.62 -6.07
N VAL A 47 11.15 -30.55 -5.20
CA VAL A 47 10.78 -31.67 -4.32
C VAL A 47 10.04 -32.75 -5.11
N GLY A 48 9.25 -32.35 -6.11
CA GLY A 48 8.46 -33.26 -6.92
C GLY A 48 7.18 -33.71 -6.21
N ASN A 49 6.54 -34.75 -6.76
CA ASN A 49 5.29 -35.27 -6.22
C ASN A 49 5.60 -36.27 -5.09
N VAL A 50 5.52 -35.81 -3.85
CA VAL A 50 5.72 -36.62 -2.64
C VAL A 50 4.41 -36.78 -1.87
N GLU A 51 4.33 -37.80 -1.01
CA GLU A 51 3.13 -38.07 -0.22
C GLU A 51 2.78 -36.91 0.72
N ARG A 52 1.50 -36.86 1.11
CA ARG A 52 0.95 -35.93 2.12
C ARG A 52 0.46 -36.74 3.33
N PRO A 53 1.32 -36.99 4.33
CA PRO A 53 0.96 -37.79 5.49
C PRO A 53 -0.22 -37.20 6.25
N LYS A 54 -1.18 -38.03 6.66
CA LYS A 54 -2.40 -37.58 7.38
C LYS A 54 -2.18 -37.34 8.88
N LYS A 55 -0.96 -37.50 9.37
CA LYS A 55 -0.64 -37.40 10.80
C LYS A 55 -0.59 -35.93 11.24
N GLU A 56 -1.32 -35.60 12.30
CA GLU A 56 -1.29 -34.28 12.94
C GLU A 56 -0.23 -34.26 14.05
N ILE A 57 0.57 -33.19 14.08
CA ILE A 57 1.61 -32.94 15.08
C ILE A 57 1.28 -31.59 15.73
N ILE A 58 1.01 -31.62 17.03
CA ILE A 58 0.64 -30.43 17.80
C ILE A 58 1.83 -30.05 18.70
N ILE A 59 2.30 -28.81 18.55
CA ILE A 59 3.41 -28.25 19.31
C ILE A 59 2.85 -27.14 20.19
N GLU A 60 2.92 -27.30 21.50
CA GLU A 60 2.57 -26.25 22.45
C GLU A 60 3.57 -25.10 22.35
N ALA A 61 3.07 -23.89 22.12
CA ALA A 61 3.90 -22.72 21.85
C ALA A 61 4.88 -22.40 22.98
N ILE A 62 4.49 -22.70 24.23
CA ILE A 62 5.31 -22.52 25.43
C ILE A 62 6.59 -23.39 25.46
N ASN A 63 6.66 -24.42 24.62
CA ASN A 63 7.77 -25.38 24.53
C ASN A 63 8.80 -24.99 23.46
N TYR A 64 8.93 -23.70 23.13
CA TYR A 64 10.00 -23.21 22.27
C TYR A 64 11.37 -23.57 22.87
N THR A 65 12.31 -23.99 22.01
CA THR A 65 13.64 -24.45 22.38
C THR A 65 14.67 -23.32 22.40
N SER A 66 14.44 -22.25 21.64
CA SER A 66 15.34 -21.09 21.59
C SER A 66 14.59 -19.81 21.21
N SER A 67 15.15 -18.66 21.59
CA SER A 67 14.59 -17.34 21.30
C SER A 67 15.67 -16.26 21.28
N SER A 68 15.45 -15.17 20.55
CA SER A 68 16.29 -13.97 20.63
C SER A 68 15.46 -12.70 20.45
N ASN A 69 15.67 -11.70 21.31
CA ASN A 69 15.01 -10.40 21.29
C ASN A 69 13.47 -10.45 21.22
N ALA A 70 12.85 -11.58 21.61
CA ALA A 70 11.41 -11.76 21.61
C ALA A 70 10.82 -11.37 22.96
N SER A 71 9.83 -10.47 22.96
CA SER A 71 9.13 -10.02 24.18
C SER A 71 8.06 -11.03 24.57
N VAL A 72 8.46 -12.15 25.18
CA VAL A 72 7.56 -13.25 25.50
C VAL A 72 7.29 -13.47 26.99
N ARG A 73 6.05 -13.82 27.32
CA ARG A 73 5.61 -14.17 28.68
C ARG A 73 4.71 -15.40 28.65
N LYS A 74 5.03 -16.41 29.47
CA LYS A 74 4.19 -17.61 29.63
C LYS A 74 3.09 -17.31 30.64
N ILE A 75 1.85 -17.68 30.31
CA ILE A 75 0.69 -17.52 31.18
C ILE A 75 -0.06 -18.84 31.29
N SER A 76 -0.44 -19.22 32.51
CA SER A 76 -1.13 -20.48 32.79
C SER A 76 -2.54 -20.55 32.23
N GLN A 77 -3.26 -19.42 32.16
CA GLN A 77 -4.60 -19.33 31.59
C GLN A 77 -4.85 -17.98 30.90
N PHE A 78 -5.36 -18.01 29.67
CA PHE A 78 -5.67 -16.83 28.88
C PHE A 78 -6.92 -17.09 28.02
N TYR A 79 -8.01 -16.34 28.27
CA TYR A 79 -9.30 -16.48 27.58
C TYR A 79 -9.74 -17.94 27.35
N GLY A 80 -9.73 -18.75 28.41
CA GLY A 80 -10.18 -20.14 28.38
C GLY A 80 -9.14 -21.18 27.93
N GLN A 81 -8.01 -20.76 27.32
CA GLN A 81 -6.90 -21.66 27.00
C GLN A 81 -5.88 -21.71 28.12
N LYS A 82 -5.29 -22.87 28.35
CA LYS A 82 -4.17 -23.05 29.30
C LYS A 82 -2.83 -22.92 28.59
N ASP A 83 -1.77 -22.61 29.34
CA ASP A 83 -0.38 -22.65 28.85
C ASP A 83 -0.17 -21.87 27.55
N VAL A 84 -0.42 -20.56 27.62
CA VAL A 84 -0.38 -19.64 26.48
C VAL A 84 0.90 -18.80 26.54
N LEU A 85 1.50 -18.57 25.37
CA LEU A 85 2.66 -17.70 25.21
C LEU A 85 2.21 -16.34 24.67
N LEU A 86 2.31 -15.29 25.48
CA LEU A 86 2.11 -13.92 24.99
C LEU A 86 3.40 -13.41 24.35
N TRP A 87 3.34 -13.00 23.09
CA TRP A 87 4.39 -12.28 22.38
C TRP A 87 3.94 -10.82 22.24
N GLU A 88 4.30 -10.01 23.23
CA GLU A 88 3.65 -8.72 23.53
C GLU A 88 4.15 -7.54 22.67
N LYS A 89 5.26 -7.72 21.94
CA LYS A 89 5.85 -6.71 21.06
C LYS A 89 6.36 -7.34 19.77
N GLU A 90 6.27 -6.59 18.68
CA GLU A 90 6.84 -6.97 17.39
C GLU A 90 8.37 -7.08 17.45
N GLY A 91 8.93 -8.00 16.65
CA GLY A 91 10.35 -8.30 16.59
C GLY A 91 10.79 -9.48 17.46
N GLY A 92 12.04 -9.88 17.25
CA GLY A 92 12.62 -11.10 17.83
C GLY A 92 12.15 -12.37 17.11
N TRP A 93 12.61 -13.51 17.58
CA TRP A 93 12.21 -14.81 17.04
C TRP A 93 12.10 -15.89 18.11
N LEU A 94 11.29 -16.91 17.81
CA LEU A 94 11.11 -18.14 18.56
C LEU A 94 11.39 -19.35 17.66
N GLU A 95 11.98 -20.40 18.23
CA GLU A 95 12.30 -21.64 17.52
C GLU A 95 11.79 -22.85 18.31
N TRP A 96 11.26 -23.85 17.59
CA TRP A 96 10.80 -25.13 18.12
C TRP A 96 11.54 -26.27 17.44
N SER A 97 11.93 -27.30 18.20
CA SER A 97 12.33 -28.59 17.65
C SER A 97 11.11 -29.49 17.50
N VAL A 98 10.96 -30.12 16.34
CA VAL A 98 9.87 -31.05 16.04
C VAL A 98 10.42 -32.32 15.43
N ASN A 99 9.88 -33.47 15.84
CA ASN A 99 10.20 -34.75 15.22
C ASN A 99 9.10 -35.13 14.21
N ILE A 100 9.47 -35.16 12.94
CA ILE A 100 8.59 -35.51 11.82
C ILE A 100 8.64 -37.03 11.60
N PRO A 101 7.48 -37.72 11.59
CA PRO A 101 7.43 -39.18 11.56
C PRO A 101 7.66 -39.78 10.18
N GLU A 102 7.28 -39.06 9.13
CA GLU A 102 7.23 -39.51 7.74
C GLU A 102 7.62 -38.36 6.81
N ASP A 103 8.39 -38.69 5.77
CA ASP A 103 8.73 -37.76 4.70
C ASP A 103 7.47 -37.31 3.98
N GLY A 104 7.38 -36.03 3.62
CA GLY A 104 6.27 -35.55 2.81
C GLY A 104 6.01 -34.07 2.92
N PHE A 105 5.02 -33.61 2.17
CA PHE A 105 4.48 -32.26 2.33
C PHE A 105 3.49 -32.20 3.48
N TYR A 106 3.65 -31.19 4.32
CA TYR A 106 2.72 -30.85 5.39
C TYR A 106 2.29 -29.39 5.25
N ASN A 107 1.10 -29.09 5.73
CA ASN A 107 0.65 -27.72 5.99
C ASN A 107 0.99 -27.35 7.44
N MET A 108 1.06 -26.05 7.72
CA MET A 108 1.18 -25.54 9.08
C MET A 108 0.04 -24.58 9.42
N ALA A 109 -0.36 -24.55 10.69
CA ALA A 109 -1.34 -23.62 11.24
C ALA A 109 -0.92 -23.11 12.62
N LEU A 110 -1.41 -21.92 12.98
CA LEU A 110 -1.32 -21.40 14.34
C LEU A 110 -2.70 -21.41 14.99
N LEU A 111 -2.76 -21.87 16.24
CA LEU A 111 -3.85 -21.54 17.16
C LEU A 111 -3.43 -20.32 17.98
N TYR A 112 -4.07 -19.19 17.75
CA TYR A 112 -3.66 -17.91 18.32
C TYR A 112 -4.82 -17.00 18.70
N TYR A 113 -4.52 -15.98 19.47
CA TYR A 113 -5.43 -14.90 19.84
C TYR A 113 -4.73 -13.55 19.55
N PRO A 114 -5.31 -12.68 18.71
CA PRO A 114 -4.74 -11.35 18.45
C PRO A 114 -4.69 -10.51 19.73
N LEU A 115 -3.52 -9.97 20.08
CA LEU A 115 -3.41 -9.00 21.18
C LEU A 115 -3.71 -7.58 20.69
N PRO A 116 -4.14 -6.65 21.57
CA PRO A 116 -4.36 -5.25 21.19
C PRO A 116 -3.13 -4.66 20.47
N GLY A 117 -3.35 -4.07 19.31
CA GLY A 117 -2.27 -3.64 18.41
C GLY A 117 -2.64 -2.44 17.54
N LYS A 118 -2.06 -2.37 16.33
CA LYS A 118 -2.32 -1.26 15.38
C LYS A 118 -3.47 -1.55 14.42
N GLY A 119 -4.07 -2.74 14.50
CA GLY A 119 -5.22 -3.15 13.69
C GLY A 119 -4.84 -3.76 12.34
N LEU A 120 -3.56 -4.08 12.11
CA LEU A 120 -3.13 -4.80 10.91
C LEU A 120 -3.13 -6.32 11.11
N GLY A 121 -3.00 -7.06 10.01
CA GLY A 121 -2.71 -8.49 10.07
C GLY A 121 -1.38 -8.77 10.80
N ILE A 122 -1.32 -9.89 11.53
CA ILE A 122 -0.14 -10.31 12.25
C ILE A 122 0.80 -11.03 11.28
N GLU A 123 2.06 -10.63 11.23
CA GLU A 123 3.00 -11.08 10.19
C GLU A 123 4.22 -11.78 10.79
N PHE A 124 4.57 -12.93 10.22
CA PHE A 124 5.75 -13.71 10.59
C PHE A 124 6.60 -14.08 9.38
N SER A 125 7.91 -14.14 9.59
CA SER A 125 8.83 -14.85 8.68
C SER A 125 9.05 -16.27 9.17
N VAL A 126 9.03 -17.24 8.26
CA VAL A 126 9.07 -18.68 8.58
C VAL A 126 10.36 -19.29 8.07
N PHE A 127 11.09 -19.93 8.98
CA PHE A 127 12.34 -20.62 8.70
C PHE A 127 12.21 -22.09 9.08
N ILE A 128 12.69 -22.97 8.19
CA ILE A 128 12.85 -24.40 8.42
C ILE A 128 14.35 -24.69 8.38
N ASP A 129 14.88 -25.28 9.45
CA ASP A 129 16.31 -25.61 9.62
C ASP A 129 17.25 -24.43 9.33
N GLY A 130 16.84 -23.24 9.78
CA GLY A 130 17.61 -22.00 9.63
C GLY A 130 17.57 -21.37 8.24
N LYS A 131 16.74 -21.88 7.32
CA LYS A 131 16.56 -21.33 5.97
C LYS A 131 15.11 -20.95 5.71
N ILE A 132 14.92 -19.93 4.89
CA ILE A 132 13.61 -19.62 4.33
C ILE A 132 13.39 -20.62 3.18
N PRO A 133 12.33 -21.45 3.21
CA PRO A 133 12.15 -22.51 2.22
C PRO A 133 11.86 -21.96 0.82
N TYR A 134 11.06 -20.89 0.73
CA TYR A 134 10.69 -20.19 -0.51
C TYR A 134 10.18 -18.77 -0.20
N LYS A 135 10.05 -17.91 -1.23
CA LYS A 135 9.78 -16.47 -1.09
C LYS A 135 8.52 -16.15 -0.27
N GLU A 136 7.45 -16.90 -0.44
CA GLU A 136 6.16 -16.73 0.24
C GLU A 136 6.27 -17.01 1.76
N ALA A 137 7.21 -17.85 2.18
CA ALA A 137 7.49 -18.10 3.60
C ALA A 137 8.25 -16.95 4.28
N GLN A 138 8.80 -15.99 3.52
CA GLN A 138 9.40 -14.77 4.10
C GLN A 138 8.36 -13.96 4.88
N LYS A 139 7.08 -14.05 4.50
CA LYS A 139 5.99 -13.29 5.09
C LYS A 139 4.66 -14.04 4.98
N VAL A 140 4.23 -14.64 6.08
CA VAL A 140 2.89 -15.21 6.26
C VAL A 140 2.05 -14.28 7.13
N THR A 141 0.76 -14.18 6.84
CA THR A 141 -0.16 -13.26 7.54
C THR A 141 -1.28 -14.02 8.24
N PHE A 142 -1.58 -13.61 9.47
CA PHE A 142 -2.67 -14.11 10.28
C PHE A 142 -3.69 -12.97 10.52
N PRO A 143 -4.95 -13.12 10.07
CA PRO A 143 -5.92 -12.04 10.05
C PRO A 143 -6.52 -11.73 11.43
N ARG A 144 -6.87 -10.47 11.65
CA ARG A 144 -7.74 -10.07 12.77
C ARG A 144 -9.20 -10.26 12.38
N VAL A 145 -10.09 -10.28 13.37
CA VAL A 145 -11.54 -10.36 13.14
C VAL A 145 -12.18 -9.05 13.59
N TRP A 146 -13.19 -8.63 12.85
CA TRP A 146 -13.85 -7.33 13.01
C TRP A 146 -15.36 -7.50 13.11
N LYS A 147 -16.00 -6.60 13.87
CA LYS A 147 -17.44 -6.64 14.11
C LYS A 147 -18.01 -5.23 14.13
N ASP A 148 -19.18 -5.06 13.51
CA ASP A 148 -19.92 -3.81 13.59
C ASP A 148 -20.56 -3.65 14.97
N THR A 149 -20.36 -2.49 15.61
CA THR A 149 -20.78 -2.27 17.01
C THR A 149 -21.96 -1.31 17.17
N THR A 150 -22.26 -0.46 16.20
CA THR A 150 -23.34 0.55 16.33
C THR A 150 -24.58 0.29 15.48
N GLY A 151 -24.61 -0.78 14.68
CA GLY A 151 -25.61 -0.96 13.61
C GLY A 151 -25.63 0.21 12.62
N ILE A 152 -26.58 0.19 11.69
CA ILE A 152 -26.79 1.29 10.72
C ILE A 152 -27.57 2.40 11.41
N ARG A 153 -26.90 3.52 11.64
CA ARG A 153 -27.51 4.73 12.23
C ARG A 153 -28.01 5.64 11.11
N LYS A 154 -28.81 6.65 11.44
CA LYS A 154 -29.23 7.68 10.49
C LYS A 154 -28.75 9.06 10.94
N ASP A 155 -28.31 9.89 10.00
CA ASP A 155 -28.14 11.31 10.24
C ASP A 155 -29.52 12.01 10.32
N LYS A 156 -29.57 13.27 10.78
CA LYS A 156 -30.85 14.02 10.84
C LYS A 156 -31.43 14.39 9.47
N LYS A 157 -30.67 14.25 8.38
CA LYS A 157 -31.21 14.33 7.00
C LYS A 157 -31.86 13.01 6.57
N GLY A 158 -31.81 11.99 7.42
CA GLY A 158 -32.35 10.66 7.17
C GLY A 158 -31.48 9.84 6.22
N ASN A 159 -30.19 10.13 6.08
CA ASN A 159 -29.22 9.27 5.39
C ASN A 159 -28.66 8.25 6.36
N ASP A 160 -28.45 7.03 5.89
CA ASP A 160 -27.77 6.01 6.66
C ASP A 160 -26.29 6.36 6.84
N LEU A 161 -25.79 6.11 8.04
CA LEU A 161 -24.41 6.27 8.46
C LEU A 161 -23.78 4.89 8.59
N ARG A 162 -22.51 4.80 8.21
CA ARG A 162 -21.75 3.56 8.35
C ARG A 162 -21.73 3.11 9.82
N PRO A 163 -21.90 1.81 10.08
CA PRO A 163 -21.64 1.26 11.41
C PRO A 163 -20.18 1.51 11.81
N LYS A 164 -19.93 1.75 13.10
CA LYS A 164 -18.57 1.64 13.64
C LYS A 164 -18.14 0.19 13.63
N CYS A 165 -16.85 -0.05 13.38
CA CYS A 165 -16.28 -1.38 13.34
C CYS A 165 -15.14 -1.47 14.36
N ASP A 166 -15.22 -2.43 15.25
CA ASP A 166 -14.21 -2.67 16.28
C ASP A 166 -13.61 -4.07 16.11
N GLU A 167 -12.37 -4.25 16.58
CA GLU A 167 -11.71 -5.55 16.57
C GLU A 167 -12.43 -6.52 17.52
N HIS A 168 -12.80 -7.69 17.00
CA HIS A 168 -13.41 -8.78 17.74
C HIS A 168 -12.38 -9.87 18.03
N GLN A 169 -11.65 -9.72 19.14
CA GLN A 169 -10.58 -10.62 19.52
C GLN A 169 -11.13 -11.99 19.98
N GLN A 170 -10.69 -13.05 19.30
CA GLN A 170 -11.05 -14.43 19.60
C GLN A 170 -9.92 -15.39 19.25
N TRP A 171 -9.99 -16.62 19.78
CA TRP A 171 -9.09 -17.69 19.39
C TRP A 171 -9.39 -18.14 17.95
N GLN A 172 -8.34 -18.28 17.14
CA GLN A 172 -8.44 -18.66 15.74
C GLN A 172 -7.39 -19.73 15.42
N LYS A 173 -7.79 -20.78 14.69
CA LYS A 173 -6.88 -21.72 14.03
C LYS A 173 -6.80 -21.32 12.56
N ILE A 174 -5.66 -20.79 12.13
CA ILE A 174 -5.46 -20.31 10.75
C ILE A 174 -4.20 -20.92 10.18
N ASP A 175 -4.31 -21.37 8.93
CA ASP A 175 -3.20 -21.91 8.16
C ASP A 175 -2.19 -20.82 7.80
N PHE A 176 -0.96 -21.25 7.53
CA PHE A 176 0.05 -20.39 6.95
C PHE A 176 -0.38 -20.15 5.50
N ILE A 177 -0.89 -18.97 5.24
CA ILE A 177 -1.35 -18.56 3.91
C ILE A 177 -0.42 -17.49 3.35
N ASP A 178 -0.36 -17.43 2.02
CA ASP A 178 0.27 -16.32 1.33
C ASP A 178 -0.44 -15.02 1.72
N THR A 179 0.35 -14.05 2.19
CA THR A 179 -0.12 -12.72 2.59
C THR A 179 -0.91 -12.02 1.48
N GLU A 180 -0.63 -12.35 0.22
CA GLU A 180 -1.14 -11.60 -0.93
C GLU A 180 -2.18 -12.36 -1.73
N GLY A 181 -2.51 -13.57 -1.30
CA GLY A 181 -3.63 -14.35 -1.81
C GLY A 181 -3.45 -14.88 -3.23
N PHE A 182 -2.23 -14.89 -3.77
CA PHE A 182 -1.94 -15.52 -5.08
C PHE A 182 -2.00 -17.04 -4.96
N TYR A 183 -1.53 -17.58 -3.83
CA TYR A 183 -1.73 -18.96 -3.45
C TYR A 183 -2.96 -19.12 -2.55
N ASN A 184 -4.01 -19.78 -3.05
CA ASN A 184 -5.32 -19.86 -2.38
C ASN A 184 -5.49 -21.08 -1.45
N LYS A 185 -4.39 -21.76 -1.13
CA LYS A 185 -4.32 -22.94 -0.25
C LYS A 185 -3.35 -22.69 0.91
N ALA A 186 -3.37 -23.56 1.91
CA ALA A 186 -2.34 -23.58 2.94
C ALA A 186 -0.96 -23.85 2.31
N LEU A 187 0.02 -23.01 2.67
CA LEU A 187 1.39 -23.11 2.18
C LEU A 187 2.00 -24.48 2.54
N PRO A 188 2.53 -25.23 1.55
CA PRO A 188 3.10 -26.54 1.79
C PRO A 188 4.57 -26.44 2.25
N PHE A 189 4.95 -27.28 3.20
CA PHE A 189 6.31 -27.39 3.72
C PHE A 189 6.76 -28.85 3.63
N TYR A 190 7.82 -29.11 2.89
CA TYR A 190 8.41 -30.44 2.81
C TYR A 190 9.29 -30.68 4.03
N PHE A 191 9.06 -31.81 4.68
CA PHE A 191 9.89 -32.31 5.77
C PHE A 191 10.36 -33.72 5.44
N THR A 192 11.59 -34.02 5.87
CA THR A 192 12.09 -35.40 5.93
C THR A 192 11.71 -36.00 7.28
N LYS A 193 11.68 -37.32 7.38
CA LYS A 193 11.55 -38.00 8.67
C LYS A 193 12.76 -37.70 9.54
N GLY A 194 12.51 -37.25 10.76
CA GLY A 194 13.53 -36.91 11.74
C GLY A 194 13.29 -35.58 12.43
N GLU A 195 14.33 -35.07 13.08
CA GLU A 195 14.26 -33.81 13.83
C GLU A 195 14.45 -32.61 12.91
N HIS A 196 13.56 -31.63 13.03
CA HIS A 196 13.59 -30.37 12.30
C HIS A 196 13.40 -29.19 13.25
N LYS A 197 13.90 -28.03 12.83
CA LYS A 197 13.73 -26.76 13.55
C LYS A 197 12.81 -25.83 12.79
N ILE A 198 11.76 -25.38 13.45
CA ILE A 198 10.84 -24.37 12.91
C ILE A 198 11.06 -23.08 13.68
N ARG A 199 11.38 -21.99 12.98
CA ARG A 199 11.56 -20.67 13.58
C ARG A 199 10.60 -19.66 12.97
N LEU A 200 9.94 -18.91 13.85
CA LEU A 200 9.10 -17.77 13.49
C LEU A 200 9.79 -16.48 13.93
N ILE A 201 9.89 -15.51 13.04
CA ILE A 201 10.39 -14.15 13.32
C ILE A 201 9.20 -13.18 13.27
N SER A 202 8.92 -12.49 14.37
CA SER A 202 7.83 -11.50 14.41
C SER A 202 8.19 -10.29 13.56
N ILE A 203 7.36 -9.99 12.55
CA ILE A 203 7.50 -8.83 11.67
C ILE A 203 6.61 -7.70 12.17
N ARG A 204 5.35 -8.01 12.52
CA ARG A 204 4.34 -7.01 12.85
C ARG A 204 3.25 -7.57 13.75
N GLU A 205 2.74 -6.69 14.62
CA GLU A 205 1.64 -6.91 15.57
C GLU A 205 1.95 -7.91 16.71
N PRO A 206 1.39 -7.69 17.92
CA PRO A 206 1.51 -8.63 19.03
C PRO A 206 0.49 -9.78 18.92
N ILE A 207 0.84 -10.94 19.48
CA ILE A 207 0.06 -12.17 19.38
C ILE A 207 0.13 -12.98 20.69
N ALA A 208 -0.96 -13.64 21.06
CA ALA A 208 -0.93 -14.72 22.04
C ALA A 208 -0.99 -16.05 21.29
N LEU A 209 0.01 -16.89 21.48
CA LEU A 209 0.19 -18.15 20.76
C LEU A 209 -0.08 -19.34 21.68
N LYS A 210 -0.96 -20.25 21.25
CA LYS A 210 -1.25 -21.50 21.95
C LYS A 210 -0.51 -22.67 21.31
N GLN A 211 -0.70 -22.90 20.01
CA GLN A 211 -0.11 -24.05 19.32
C GLN A 211 0.42 -23.69 17.94
N LEU A 212 1.51 -24.35 17.56
CA LEU A 212 1.93 -24.57 16.18
C LEU A 212 1.49 -25.98 15.79
N ILE A 213 0.76 -26.11 14.69
CA ILE A 213 0.15 -27.38 14.25
C ILE A 213 0.70 -27.72 12.88
N ILE A 214 1.21 -28.93 12.70
CA ILE A 214 1.68 -29.47 11.41
C ILE A 214 0.75 -30.62 11.02
N TYR A 215 0.13 -30.55 9.84
CA TYR A 215 -0.92 -31.48 9.46
C TYR A 215 -1.16 -31.49 7.94
N ASN A 216 -1.98 -32.42 7.46
CA ASN A 216 -2.65 -32.32 6.17
C ASN A 216 -4.15 -32.47 6.37
N SER A 217 -4.95 -31.65 5.70
CA SER A 217 -6.41 -31.70 5.76
C SER A 217 -6.94 -32.98 5.11
N GLU A 218 -8.04 -33.51 5.61
CA GLU A 218 -8.80 -34.55 4.92
C GLU A 218 -9.37 -34.00 3.60
N GLU A 219 -9.44 -34.85 2.58
CA GLU A 219 -10.10 -34.47 1.33
C GLU A 219 -11.59 -34.28 1.56
N LEU A 220 -12.12 -33.13 1.14
CA LEU A 220 -13.55 -32.84 1.19
C LEU A 220 -14.30 -33.80 0.24
N PRO A 221 -15.46 -34.35 0.66
CA PRO A 221 -16.29 -35.12 -0.24
C PRO A 221 -16.79 -34.23 -1.38
N THR A 222 -16.99 -34.82 -2.55
CA THR A 222 -17.73 -34.17 -3.64
C THR A 222 -19.19 -33.93 -3.24
N TYR A 223 -19.87 -32.99 -3.88
CA TYR A 223 -21.29 -32.74 -3.62
C TYR A 223 -22.15 -34.00 -3.84
N GLU A 224 -21.82 -34.82 -4.84
CA GLU A 224 -22.50 -36.07 -5.13
C GLU A 224 -22.34 -37.10 -4.00
N GLU A 225 -21.15 -37.22 -3.43
CA GLU A 225 -20.90 -38.06 -2.24
C GLU A 225 -21.58 -37.49 -0.99
N TYR A 226 -21.58 -36.17 -0.84
CA TYR A 226 -22.21 -35.48 0.28
C TYR A 226 -23.74 -35.70 0.29
N ILE A 227 -24.40 -35.51 -0.86
CA ILE A 227 -25.85 -35.66 -0.97
C ILE A 227 -26.29 -37.13 -0.91
N SER A 228 -25.46 -38.07 -1.40
CA SER A 228 -25.77 -39.51 -1.38
C SER A 228 -25.57 -40.16 -0.01
N LYS A 229 -24.65 -39.65 0.82
CA LYS A 229 -24.43 -40.12 2.19
C LYS A 229 -25.60 -39.85 3.14
N SER A 230 -26.47 -38.91 2.82
CA SER A 230 -27.54 -38.45 3.70
C SER A 230 -28.92 -38.71 3.10
N ARG A 231 -29.70 -39.60 3.73
CA ARG A 231 -31.10 -39.92 3.38
C ARG A 231 -32.12 -38.94 3.98
N GLU A 232 -31.67 -37.75 4.34
CA GLU A 232 -32.47 -36.75 5.05
C GLU A 232 -33.51 -36.08 4.15
N LYS A 233 -34.59 -35.58 4.76
CA LYS A 233 -35.70 -34.96 4.02
C LYS A 233 -35.37 -33.51 3.65
N ASN A 234 -35.95 -33.05 2.55
CA ASN A 234 -35.95 -31.62 2.21
C ASN A 234 -36.74 -30.82 3.25
N SER A 235 -36.28 -29.60 3.53
CA SER A 235 -37.09 -28.64 4.26
C SER A 235 -38.35 -28.29 3.47
N LYS A 236 -39.39 -27.77 4.14
CA LYS A 236 -40.64 -27.39 3.50
C LYS A 236 -41.12 -26.01 3.95
N ASN A 237 -41.59 -25.19 3.01
CA ASN A 237 -42.19 -23.88 3.28
C ASN A 237 -41.31 -22.93 4.11
N VAL A 238 -39.98 -23.00 3.97
CA VAL A 238 -39.06 -22.08 4.66
C VAL A 238 -38.54 -21.03 3.68
N PHE A 239 -38.63 -19.76 4.07
CA PHE A 239 -38.08 -18.63 3.34
C PHE A 239 -37.43 -17.65 4.32
N ILE A 240 -36.10 -17.68 4.41
CA ILE A 240 -35.32 -16.81 5.29
C ILE A 240 -34.55 -15.82 4.41
N LYS A 241 -34.68 -14.53 4.69
CA LYS A 241 -33.93 -13.45 4.03
C LYS A 241 -32.99 -12.79 5.03
N ILE A 242 -31.73 -12.68 4.64
CA ILE A 242 -30.65 -12.06 5.41
C ILE A 242 -30.15 -10.87 4.57
N GLN A 243 -30.22 -9.66 5.11
CA GLN A 243 -29.69 -8.49 4.42
C GLN A 243 -28.15 -8.53 4.42
N GLY A 244 -27.55 -8.23 3.27
CA GLY A 244 -26.11 -8.33 3.05
C GLY A 244 -25.32 -7.38 3.94
N GLU A 245 -25.82 -6.15 4.13
CA GLU A 245 -25.23 -5.14 5.00
C GLU A 245 -25.24 -5.52 6.50
N ASN A 246 -26.10 -6.45 6.92
CA ASN A 246 -26.22 -6.89 8.30
C ASN A 246 -25.22 -8.01 8.62
N THR A 247 -23.93 -7.66 8.58
CA THR A 247 -22.82 -8.59 8.80
C THR A 247 -22.68 -9.02 10.26
N TYR A 248 -22.24 -10.26 10.51
CA TYR A 248 -21.93 -10.77 11.85
C TYR A 248 -20.47 -10.51 12.23
N LEU A 249 -19.54 -11.14 11.51
CA LEU A 249 -18.09 -10.97 11.65
C LEU A 249 -17.45 -10.83 10.27
N LYS A 250 -16.30 -10.15 10.24
CA LYS A 250 -15.56 -9.81 9.02
C LYS A 250 -14.07 -9.99 9.22
N SER A 251 -13.35 -10.26 8.14
CA SER A 251 -11.88 -10.39 8.17
C SER A 251 -11.16 -9.04 8.22
N ASP A 252 -11.81 -7.96 7.82
CA ASP A 252 -11.18 -6.65 7.60
C ASP A 252 -12.19 -5.50 7.78
N PRO A 253 -11.80 -4.35 8.37
CA PRO A 253 -12.67 -3.20 8.56
C PRO A 253 -13.07 -2.50 7.25
N ILE A 254 -12.34 -2.68 6.13
CA ILE A 254 -12.76 -2.10 4.84
C ILE A 254 -14.06 -2.73 4.33
N LEU A 255 -14.50 -3.87 4.87
CA LEU A 255 -15.74 -4.57 4.52
C LEU A 255 -16.97 -3.90 5.18
N TYR A 256 -17.10 -2.60 4.98
CA TYR A 256 -18.24 -1.82 5.45
C TYR A 256 -19.40 -1.86 4.44
N PRO A 257 -20.67 -1.75 4.92
CA PRO A 257 -21.82 -1.60 4.04
C PRO A 257 -21.72 -0.40 3.09
N THR A 258 -22.14 -0.62 1.86
CA THR A 258 -22.22 0.38 0.79
C THR A 258 -23.66 0.60 0.38
N TYR A 259 -23.88 1.38 -0.67
CA TYR A 259 -25.22 1.64 -1.17
C TYR A 259 -25.28 1.66 -2.69
N ASP A 260 -26.38 1.15 -3.22
CA ASP A 260 -26.79 1.31 -4.61
C ASP A 260 -28.15 2.02 -4.67
N ARG A 261 -28.18 3.10 -5.44
CA ARG A 261 -29.41 3.87 -5.76
C ARG A 261 -29.84 3.71 -7.21
N THR A 262 -29.19 2.84 -7.97
CA THR A 262 -29.36 2.75 -9.42
C THR A 262 -30.51 1.82 -9.79
N ASP A 263 -30.77 0.78 -8.97
CA ASP A 263 -31.92 -0.10 -9.13
C ASP A 263 -32.90 0.02 -7.93
N PRO A 264 -34.17 0.42 -8.15
CA PRO A 264 -35.17 0.49 -7.09
C PRO A 264 -35.50 -0.84 -6.39
N ALA A 265 -35.03 -1.98 -6.91
CA ALA A 265 -35.22 -3.29 -6.28
C ALA A 265 -34.16 -3.61 -5.21
N THR A 266 -33.22 -2.71 -4.92
CA THR A 266 -32.28 -2.89 -3.79
C THR A 266 -32.97 -2.73 -2.45
N GLU A 267 -32.52 -3.43 -1.41
CA GLU A 267 -33.19 -3.42 -0.11
C GLU A 267 -32.22 -3.07 1.03
N PRO A 268 -32.45 -1.98 1.78
CA PRO A 268 -33.49 -0.96 1.64
C PRO A 268 -33.24 0.07 0.51
N TYR A 269 -34.30 0.51 -0.20
CA TYR A 269 -34.19 1.54 -1.23
C TYR A 269 -34.72 2.91 -0.78
N HIS A 270 -34.06 3.99 -1.24
CA HIS A 270 -34.62 5.34 -1.21
C HIS A 270 -34.09 6.17 -2.38
N VAL A 271 -34.95 7.01 -2.97
CA VAL A 271 -34.62 7.77 -4.20
C VAL A 271 -33.58 8.88 -3.99
N SER A 272 -33.65 9.64 -2.89
CA SER A 272 -32.72 10.75 -2.59
C SER A 272 -31.75 10.45 -1.45
N LYS A 273 -32.23 9.85 -0.36
CA LYS A 273 -31.43 9.52 0.83
C LYS A 273 -30.50 8.34 0.58
N ILE A 274 -29.32 8.39 1.20
CA ILE A 274 -28.40 7.25 1.25
C ILE A 274 -29.03 6.17 2.14
N ARG A 275 -29.16 4.96 1.59
CA ARG A 275 -29.58 3.75 2.31
C ARG A 275 -28.48 2.72 2.17
N LEU A 276 -27.88 2.28 3.26
CA LEU A 276 -26.89 1.21 3.18
C LEU A 276 -27.66 -0.08 2.93
N ASN A 277 -27.51 -0.63 1.74
CA ASN A 277 -28.36 -1.70 1.19
C ASN A 277 -27.56 -2.73 0.39
N THR A 278 -26.24 -2.60 0.40
CA THR A 278 -25.35 -3.54 -0.21
C THR A 278 -24.10 -3.70 0.64
N ILE A 279 -23.38 -4.79 0.42
CA ILE A 279 -22.10 -5.08 1.03
C ILE A 279 -21.12 -5.57 -0.04
N GLY A 280 -19.85 -5.24 0.12
CA GLY A 280 -18.83 -5.51 -0.89
C GLY A 280 -18.79 -4.44 -1.97
N GLN A 281 -18.64 -4.84 -3.23
CA GLN A 281 -18.07 -4.09 -4.37
C GLN A 281 -16.53 -4.15 -4.38
N TRP A 282 -15.88 -3.02 -4.66
CA TRP A 282 -14.44 -2.89 -4.74
C TRP A 282 -13.74 -3.14 -3.39
N ASN A 283 -14.40 -2.86 -2.26
CA ASN A 283 -13.81 -3.09 -0.93
C ASN A 283 -13.75 -4.58 -0.54
N TRP A 284 -14.41 -5.49 -1.26
CA TRP A 284 -14.32 -6.94 -1.05
C TRP A 284 -13.66 -7.65 -2.24
N ARG A 285 -12.46 -7.19 -2.58
CA ARG A 285 -11.72 -7.65 -3.78
C ARG A 285 -10.54 -8.58 -3.48
N TYR A 286 -9.91 -8.50 -2.32
CA TYR A 286 -8.70 -9.29 -2.07
C TYR A 286 -9.04 -10.72 -1.69
N PRO A 287 -8.35 -11.75 -2.24
CA PRO A 287 -8.48 -13.12 -1.77
C PRO A 287 -8.18 -13.24 -0.27
N GLY A 288 -8.85 -14.18 0.41
CA GLY A 288 -8.79 -14.35 1.87
C GLY A 288 -9.72 -13.41 2.66
N MET A 289 -10.21 -12.33 2.06
CA MET A 289 -11.21 -11.48 2.72
C MET A 289 -12.55 -12.19 2.84
N TRP A 290 -13.17 -12.18 4.03
CA TRP A 290 -14.42 -12.87 4.27
C TRP A 290 -15.42 -12.05 5.09
N ILE A 291 -16.70 -12.33 4.85
CA ILE A 291 -17.84 -11.81 5.59
C ILE A 291 -18.68 -12.99 6.03
N SER A 292 -19.22 -12.92 7.25
CA SER A 292 -20.13 -13.91 7.81
C SER A 292 -21.47 -13.29 8.20
N TRP A 293 -22.50 -14.13 8.22
CA TRP A 293 -23.86 -13.81 8.62
C TRP A 293 -24.43 -14.93 9.49
N ILE A 294 -25.26 -14.55 10.46
CA ILE A 294 -25.97 -15.50 11.33
C ILE A 294 -27.42 -15.59 10.86
N PHE A 295 -27.96 -16.81 10.86
CA PHE A 295 -29.36 -17.07 10.54
C PHE A 295 -29.89 -18.27 11.33
N GLU A 296 -31.21 -18.40 11.44
CA GLU A 296 -31.84 -19.48 12.18
C GLU A 296 -32.79 -20.25 11.24
N VAL A 297 -32.66 -21.58 11.21
CA VAL A 297 -33.57 -22.45 10.46
C VAL A 297 -34.57 -23.13 11.40
N PRO A 298 -35.87 -23.19 11.04
CA PRO A 298 -36.93 -23.63 11.94
C PRO A 298 -37.06 -25.15 12.08
N GLN A 299 -36.44 -25.92 11.19
CA GLN A 299 -36.52 -27.36 11.13
C GLN A 299 -35.24 -27.97 10.53
N ASP A 300 -35.03 -29.25 10.80
CA ASP A 300 -33.99 -30.02 10.13
C ASP A 300 -34.37 -30.22 8.66
N GLY A 301 -33.37 -30.20 7.77
CA GLY A 301 -33.55 -30.64 6.40
C GLY A 301 -32.62 -29.98 5.42
N TYR A 302 -32.81 -30.30 4.14
CA TYR A 302 -32.07 -29.67 3.05
C TYR A 302 -32.64 -28.30 2.66
N TYR A 303 -31.75 -27.35 2.48
CA TYR A 303 -32.02 -25.98 2.07
C TYR A 303 -31.23 -25.64 0.81
N LYS A 304 -31.74 -24.73 -0.02
CA LYS A 304 -30.97 -24.06 -1.07
C LYS A 304 -30.62 -22.65 -0.64
N ILE A 305 -29.45 -22.19 -1.09
CA ILE A 305 -28.97 -20.83 -0.83
C ILE A 305 -28.99 -20.04 -2.14
N ALA A 306 -29.60 -18.86 -2.12
CA ALA A 306 -29.60 -17.93 -3.23
C ALA A 306 -29.13 -16.55 -2.78
N ILE A 307 -28.40 -15.84 -3.63
CA ILE A 307 -27.76 -14.56 -3.30
C ILE A 307 -28.14 -13.57 -4.39
N LYS A 308 -28.73 -12.44 -4.01
CA LYS A 308 -28.88 -11.31 -4.92
C LYS A 308 -27.55 -10.58 -5.01
N ALA A 309 -26.88 -10.74 -6.14
CA ALA A 309 -25.51 -10.29 -6.33
C ALA A 309 -25.35 -9.45 -7.59
N ARG A 310 -24.27 -8.67 -7.62
CA ARG A 310 -23.78 -7.95 -8.78
C ARG A 310 -22.26 -8.01 -8.80
N GLN A 311 -21.71 -8.24 -9.98
CA GLN A 311 -20.29 -8.06 -10.25
C GLN A 311 -20.16 -7.30 -11.57
N ASN A 312 -19.95 -5.99 -11.49
CA ASN A 312 -19.85 -5.07 -12.63
C ASN A 312 -18.44 -4.48 -12.83
N PHE A 313 -17.42 -5.00 -12.12
CA PHE A 313 -16.04 -4.52 -12.20
C PHE A 313 -15.22 -5.31 -13.21
N VAL A 314 -15.18 -6.65 -13.09
CA VAL A 314 -14.30 -7.49 -13.90
C VAL A 314 -15.06 -7.98 -15.14
N ARG A 315 -15.01 -7.18 -16.20
CA ARG A 315 -15.75 -7.46 -17.43
C ARG A 315 -15.32 -8.79 -18.06
N GLY A 316 -16.31 -9.63 -18.37
CA GLY A 316 -16.11 -10.89 -19.11
C GLY A 316 -15.49 -12.02 -18.28
N LEU A 317 -15.40 -11.88 -16.96
CA LEU A 317 -14.98 -12.96 -16.06
C LEU A 317 -15.96 -13.09 -14.91
N SER A 318 -15.85 -14.24 -14.24
CA SER A 318 -16.50 -14.48 -12.99
C SER A 318 -15.56 -14.21 -11.82
N VAL A 319 -16.13 -13.89 -10.66
CA VAL A 319 -15.41 -13.86 -9.39
C VAL A 319 -15.86 -15.01 -8.52
N HIS A 320 -15.01 -15.42 -7.58
CA HIS A 320 -15.17 -16.70 -6.88
C HIS A 320 -15.24 -16.51 -5.37
N ARG A 321 -16.02 -17.37 -4.69
CA ARG A 321 -16.15 -17.41 -3.23
C ARG A 321 -16.07 -18.83 -2.69
N LYS A 322 -15.35 -19.03 -1.58
CA LYS A 322 -15.49 -20.22 -0.72
C LYS A 322 -16.68 -20.03 0.21
N LEU A 323 -17.54 -21.04 0.33
CA LEU A 323 -18.66 -21.07 1.27
C LEU A 323 -18.35 -21.95 2.47
N TYR A 324 -18.50 -21.37 3.65
CA TYR A 324 -18.48 -22.08 4.91
C TYR A 324 -19.86 -22.04 5.55
N ILE A 325 -20.23 -23.16 6.17
CA ILE A 325 -21.38 -23.29 7.06
C ILE A 325 -20.83 -23.77 8.40
N ASP A 326 -21.09 -23.02 9.47
CA ASP A 326 -20.62 -23.30 10.83
C ASP A 326 -19.10 -23.56 10.90
N GLY A 327 -18.33 -22.75 10.17
CA GLY A 327 -16.86 -22.83 10.12
C GLY A 327 -16.30 -23.99 9.29
N LYS A 328 -17.14 -24.75 8.58
CA LYS A 328 -16.71 -25.87 7.73
C LYS A 328 -17.13 -25.67 6.28
N ILE A 329 -16.29 -26.13 5.35
CA ILE A 329 -16.64 -26.21 3.93
C ILE A 329 -17.45 -27.52 3.75
N PRO A 330 -18.72 -27.47 3.33
CA PRO A 330 -19.58 -28.66 3.34
C PRO A 330 -19.15 -29.77 2.36
N PHE A 331 -18.64 -29.38 1.19
CA PHE A 331 -18.21 -30.26 0.11
C PHE A 331 -17.23 -29.52 -0.81
N LYS A 332 -16.48 -30.25 -1.64
CA LYS A 332 -15.40 -29.72 -2.49
C LYS A 332 -15.83 -28.56 -3.39
N GLU A 333 -16.99 -28.65 -4.04
CA GLU A 333 -17.50 -27.60 -4.93
C GLU A 333 -17.88 -26.30 -4.19
N ALA A 334 -18.02 -26.33 -2.85
CA ALA A 334 -18.22 -25.13 -2.06
C ALA A 334 -16.92 -24.31 -1.89
N GLU A 335 -15.75 -24.85 -2.27
CA GLU A 335 -14.49 -24.10 -2.31
C GLU A 335 -14.43 -23.08 -3.45
N ASP A 336 -15.31 -23.20 -4.44
CA ASP A 336 -15.23 -22.41 -5.67
C ASP A 336 -16.61 -22.06 -6.25
N ILE A 337 -17.32 -21.12 -5.61
CA ILE A 337 -18.61 -20.63 -6.08
C ILE A 337 -18.44 -19.45 -7.02
N GLU A 338 -18.85 -19.64 -8.26
CA GLU A 338 -18.73 -18.67 -9.35
C GLU A 338 -19.85 -17.60 -9.37
N PHE A 339 -19.47 -16.33 -9.52
CA PHE A 339 -20.34 -15.17 -9.69
C PHE A 339 -20.00 -14.43 -11.00
N PRO A 340 -20.84 -14.53 -12.05
CA PRO A 340 -20.52 -13.96 -13.35
C PRO A 340 -20.63 -12.44 -13.40
N TYR A 341 -19.93 -11.84 -14.36
CA TYR A 341 -20.07 -10.42 -14.68
C TYR A 341 -21.50 -10.05 -15.11
N SER A 342 -22.05 -9.01 -14.51
CA SER A 342 -23.29 -8.37 -14.94
C SER A 342 -23.36 -6.93 -14.42
N ILE A 343 -23.80 -6.01 -15.29
CA ILE A 343 -24.11 -4.63 -14.91
C ILE A 343 -25.40 -4.56 -14.08
N SER A 344 -26.32 -5.51 -14.32
CA SER A 344 -27.58 -5.62 -13.59
C SER A 344 -27.47 -6.59 -12.41
N TRP A 345 -28.27 -6.36 -11.37
CA TRP A 345 -28.47 -7.33 -10.30
C TRP A 345 -29.02 -8.65 -10.84
N TYR A 346 -28.54 -9.77 -10.29
CA TYR A 346 -29.04 -11.10 -10.61
C TYR A 346 -29.19 -11.95 -9.35
N MET A 347 -30.02 -12.99 -9.43
CA MET A 347 -30.21 -13.96 -8.36
C MET A 347 -29.33 -15.19 -8.62
N LYS A 348 -28.23 -15.34 -7.88
CA LYS A 348 -27.34 -16.51 -7.95
C LYS A 348 -27.82 -17.57 -6.98
N THR A 349 -28.33 -18.69 -7.48
CA THR A 349 -28.48 -19.90 -6.65
C THR A 349 -27.15 -20.64 -6.60
N ILE A 350 -26.68 -21.00 -5.40
CA ILE A 350 -25.46 -21.79 -5.24
C ILE A 350 -25.71 -23.18 -5.81
N GLY A 351 -24.90 -23.59 -6.78
CA GLY A 351 -25.15 -24.80 -7.57
C GLY A 351 -24.57 -24.73 -8.98
N LYS A 352 -24.68 -25.86 -9.69
CA LYS A 352 -24.47 -25.91 -11.15
C LYS A 352 -25.68 -25.32 -11.86
N LYS A 353 -25.51 -24.86 -13.10
CA LYS A 353 -26.54 -24.22 -13.94
C LYS A 353 -27.91 -24.94 -13.82
N ASN A 354 -28.90 -24.28 -13.22
CA ASN A 354 -30.26 -24.78 -12.94
C ASN A 354 -30.40 -25.95 -11.94
N GLN A 355 -29.34 -26.32 -11.22
CA GLN A 355 -29.32 -27.38 -10.21
C GLN A 355 -28.74 -26.84 -8.90
N PRO A 356 -29.58 -26.53 -7.89
CA PRO A 356 -29.09 -26.02 -6.62
C PRO A 356 -28.29 -27.09 -5.87
N TYR A 357 -27.21 -26.67 -5.23
CA TYR A 357 -26.60 -27.46 -4.18
C TYR A 357 -27.44 -27.33 -2.91
N LEU A 358 -27.91 -28.47 -2.42
CA LEU A 358 -28.71 -28.59 -1.21
C LEU A 358 -27.79 -28.82 -0.02
N ILE A 359 -27.94 -28.00 1.02
CA ILE A 359 -27.15 -28.09 2.24
C ILE A 359 -28.08 -28.51 3.38
N TYR A 360 -27.67 -29.54 4.13
CA TYR A 360 -28.42 -30.01 5.27
C TYR A 360 -28.10 -29.12 6.46
N LEU A 361 -29.14 -28.58 7.09
CA LEU A 361 -29.04 -27.75 8.27
C LEU A 361 -29.92 -28.35 9.37
N LYS A 362 -29.43 -28.28 10.61
CA LYS A 362 -30.20 -28.68 11.78
C LYS A 362 -31.03 -27.51 12.26
N LYS A 363 -32.17 -27.76 12.89
CA LYS A 363 -32.95 -26.70 13.54
C LYS A 363 -32.06 -25.92 14.50
N GLY A 364 -32.03 -24.60 14.35
CA GLY A 364 -31.27 -23.70 15.20
C GLY A 364 -30.45 -22.68 14.42
N VAL A 365 -29.51 -22.05 15.13
CA VAL A 365 -28.69 -20.96 14.64
C VAL A 365 -27.47 -21.48 13.91
N HIS A 366 -27.19 -20.89 12.74
CA HIS A 366 -26.09 -21.23 11.86
C HIS A 366 -25.31 -19.98 11.45
N GLU A 367 -24.02 -20.17 11.13
CA GLU A 367 -23.17 -19.16 10.50
C GLU A 367 -22.95 -19.51 9.02
N LEU A 368 -23.26 -18.57 8.13
CA LEU A 368 -22.83 -18.61 6.74
C LEU A 368 -21.65 -17.66 6.58
N ARG A 369 -20.54 -18.12 5.99
CA ARG A 369 -19.41 -17.27 5.65
C ARG A 369 -19.03 -17.44 4.19
N LEU A 370 -18.77 -16.31 3.53
CA LEU A 370 -18.21 -16.27 2.19
C LEU A 370 -16.81 -15.67 2.27
N GLU A 371 -15.83 -16.35 1.69
CA GLU A 371 -14.44 -15.90 1.59
C GLU A 371 -14.09 -15.68 0.12
N SER A 372 -13.48 -14.54 -0.19
CA SER A 372 -12.92 -14.23 -1.50
C SER A 372 -11.81 -15.23 -1.84
N THR A 373 -11.87 -15.84 -3.01
CA THR A 373 -10.86 -16.80 -3.48
C THR A 373 -10.61 -16.58 -4.96
N LEU A 374 -9.42 -16.95 -5.42
CA LEU A 374 -9.13 -17.02 -6.86
C LEU A 374 -9.72 -18.28 -7.52
N GLY A 375 -10.21 -19.24 -6.72
CA GLY A 375 -10.76 -20.50 -7.22
C GLY A 375 -9.80 -21.21 -8.18
N ALA A 376 -10.33 -21.67 -9.30
CA ALA A 376 -9.54 -22.28 -10.37
C ALA A 376 -8.48 -21.36 -11.01
N PHE A 377 -8.56 -20.02 -10.84
CA PHE A 377 -7.59 -19.08 -11.44
C PHE A 377 -6.28 -18.94 -10.64
N SER A 378 -6.16 -19.50 -9.43
CA SER A 378 -4.93 -19.35 -8.62
C SER A 378 -3.68 -19.92 -9.30
N GLU A 379 -3.79 -21.08 -9.95
CA GLU A 379 -2.66 -21.74 -10.62
C GLU A 379 -2.13 -20.89 -11.77
N ILE A 380 -3.01 -20.40 -12.63
CA ILE A 380 -2.61 -19.58 -13.78
C ILE A 380 -1.98 -18.26 -13.34
N LEU A 381 -2.54 -17.58 -12.32
CA LEU A 381 -1.97 -16.33 -11.84
C LEU A 381 -0.59 -16.54 -11.20
N SER A 382 -0.40 -17.63 -10.45
CA SER A 382 0.91 -18.00 -9.89
C SER A 382 1.95 -18.28 -10.99
N ARG A 383 1.53 -18.94 -12.09
CA ARG A 383 2.40 -19.21 -13.24
C ARG A 383 2.78 -17.91 -13.96
N VAL A 384 1.81 -17.05 -14.28
CA VAL A 384 2.06 -15.75 -14.92
C VAL A 384 2.95 -14.86 -14.05
N GLU A 385 2.80 -14.90 -12.71
CA GLU A 385 3.68 -14.19 -11.77
C GLU A 385 5.13 -14.67 -11.88
N SER A 386 5.35 -15.99 -11.84
CA SER A 386 6.67 -16.60 -12.05
C SER A 386 7.27 -16.20 -13.39
N THR A 387 6.49 -16.28 -14.47
CA THR A 387 6.89 -15.90 -15.83
C THR A 387 7.24 -14.41 -15.90
N THR A 388 6.50 -13.55 -15.21
CA THR A 388 6.77 -12.10 -15.14
C THR A 388 8.07 -11.79 -14.39
N ILE A 389 8.36 -12.51 -13.31
CA ILE A 389 9.63 -12.38 -12.56
C ILE A 389 10.81 -12.77 -13.47
N ASP A 390 10.72 -13.91 -14.16
CA ASP A 390 11.74 -14.37 -15.10
C ASP A 390 11.94 -13.38 -16.26
N LEU A 391 10.85 -12.84 -16.81
CA LEU A 391 10.92 -11.82 -17.87
C LEU A 391 11.56 -10.52 -17.38
N ASN A 392 11.26 -10.07 -16.16
CA ASN A 392 11.91 -8.90 -15.56
C ASN A 392 13.42 -9.13 -15.40
N ASN A 393 13.82 -10.32 -14.95
CA ASN A 393 15.22 -10.70 -14.84
C ASN A 393 15.93 -10.74 -16.21
N LEU A 394 15.27 -11.31 -17.23
CA LEU A 394 15.81 -11.34 -18.58
C LEU A 394 15.92 -9.93 -19.18
N TYR A 395 14.87 -9.12 -19.06
CA TYR A 395 14.88 -7.73 -19.49
C TYR A 395 16.01 -6.95 -18.83
N ARG A 396 16.22 -7.12 -17.52
CA ARG A 396 17.33 -6.52 -16.78
C ARG A 396 18.68 -6.91 -17.39
N LYS A 397 18.93 -8.20 -17.60
CA LYS A 397 20.17 -8.68 -18.24
C LYS A 397 20.40 -8.05 -19.63
N ILE A 398 19.34 -7.93 -20.43
CA ILE A 398 19.41 -7.31 -21.76
C ILE A 398 19.78 -5.83 -21.65
N ILE A 399 19.05 -5.04 -20.85
CA ILE A 399 19.36 -3.61 -20.69
C ILE A 399 20.74 -3.39 -20.07
N MET A 400 21.27 -4.33 -19.28
CA MET A 400 22.63 -4.24 -18.77
C MET A 400 23.70 -4.23 -19.87
N ILE A 401 23.38 -4.77 -21.05
CA ILE A 401 24.25 -4.79 -22.23
C ILE A 401 23.89 -3.67 -23.20
N THR A 402 22.59 -3.53 -23.52
CA THR A 402 22.11 -2.62 -24.58
C THR A 402 21.86 -1.19 -24.10
N GLY A 403 21.59 -1.03 -22.81
CA GLY A 403 20.94 0.14 -22.26
C GLY A 403 19.45 0.23 -22.57
N THR A 404 18.80 1.21 -21.96
CA THR A 404 17.35 1.47 -22.10
C THR A 404 16.98 2.15 -23.42
N SER A 405 17.97 2.68 -24.13
CA SER A 405 17.82 3.40 -25.40
C SER A 405 19.01 3.05 -26.30
N PRO A 406 19.04 1.82 -26.81
CA PRO A 406 20.19 1.29 -27.54
C PRO A 406 20.38 1.98 -28.88
N ASP A 407 21.64 2.08 -29.30
CA ASP A 407 21.99 2.38 -30.69
C ASP A 407 21.58 1.20 -31.58
N LEU A 408 20.66 1.44 -32.52
CA LEU A 408 20.11 0.42 -33.42
C LEU A 408 21.08 -0.01 -34.52
N TYR A 409 22.21 0.69 -34.68
CA TYR A 409 23.24 0.38 -35.66
C TYR A 409 24.43 -0.39 -35.06
N ARG A 410 24.33 -0.78 -33.80
CA ARG A 410 25.36 -1.54 -33.09
C ARG A 410 24.93 -2.99 -32.93
N ASP A 411 25.85 -3.89 -33.27
CA ASP A 411 25.69 -5.31 -32.96
C ASP A 411 26.05 -5.55 -31.47
N TYR A 412 25.09 -6.04 -30.70
CA TYR A 412 25.26 -6.31 -29.27
C TYR A 412 25.61 -7.78 -28.96
N PHE A 413 25.49 -8.68 -29.94
CA PHE A 413 25.76 -10.11 -29.80
C PHE A 413 25.08 -10.71 -28.55
N LEU A 414 23.79 -10.40 -28.36
CA LEU A 414 23.09 -10.70 -27.11
C LEU A 414 23.06 -12.19 -26.76
N GLU A 415 23.04 -13.06 -27.77
CA GLU A 415 23.14 -14.51 -27.62
C GLU A 415 24.50 -15.01 -27.11
N GLU A 416 25.57 -14.28 -27.38
CA GLU A 416 26.90 -14.58 -26.83
C GLU A 416 27.05 -14.05 -25.41
N GLN A 417 26.50 -12.86 -25.15
CA GLN A 417 26.58 -12.19 -23.85
C GLN A 417 25.62 -12.79 -22.81
N ILE A 418 24.51 -13.37 -23.27
CA ILE A 418 23.51 -14.07 -22.45
C ILE A 418 23.32 -15.46 -23.07
N PRO A 419 24.13 -16.47 -22.67
CA PRO A 419 24.12 -17.80 -23.29
C PRO A 419 22.74 -18.49 -23.29
N GLU A 420 21.90 -18.20 -22.29
CA GLU A 420 20.55 -18.74 -22.14
C GLU A 420 19.44 -17.87 -22.79
N LEU A 421 19.77 -16.81 -23.54
CA LEU A 421 18.78 -15.85 -24.05
C LEU A 421 17.68 -16.50 -24.87
N VAL A 422 18.06 -17.18 -25.95
CA VAL A 422 17.11 -17.77 -26.92
C VAL A 422 16.29 -18.88 -26.27
N SER A 423 16.92 -19.73 -25.45
CA SER A 423 16.21 -20.80 -24.75
C SER A 423 15.23 -20.24 -23.71
N THR A 424 15.59 -19.17 -23.02
CA THR A 424 14.72 -18.48 -22.05
C THR A 424 13.55 -17.78 -22.74
N LEU A 425 13.79 -17.04 -23.82
CA LEU A 425 12.71 -16.40 -24.59
C LEU A 425 11.69 -17.42 -25.13
N LYS A 426 12.17 -18.54 -25.69
CA LYS A 426 11.30 -19.63 -26.18
C LYS A 426 10.50 -20.28 -25.06
N ARG A 427 11.15 -20.55 -23.92
CA ARG A 427 10.47 -21.11 -22.73
C ARG A 427 9.37 -20.18 -22.24
N LEU A 428 9.69 -18.91 -21.98
CA LEU A 428 8.74 -17.91 -21.44
C LEU A 428 7.60 -17.63 -22.44
N SER A 429 7.90 -17.62 -23.75
CA SER A 429 6.88 -17.56 -24.80
C SER A 429 5.89 -18.72 -24.71
N ASN A 430 6.39 -19.96 -24.65
CA ASN A 430 5.53 -21.14 -24.56
C ASN A 430 4.73 -21.18 -23.26
N GLU A 431 5.32 -20.79 -22.13
CA GLU A 431 4.64 -20.70 -20.84
C GLU A 431 3.47 -19.70 -20.89
N LEU A 432 3.67 -18.50 -21.44
CA LEU A 432 2.59 -17.51 -21.63
C LEU A 432 1.49 -18.01 -22.58
N GLU A 433 1.85 -18.79 -23.62
CA GLU A 433 0.89 -19.35 -24.57
C GLU A 433 0.01 -20.44 -23.91
N GLU A 434 0.62 -21.29 -23.09
CA GLU A 434 -0.08 -22.29 -22.27
C GLU A 434 -0.99 -21.61 -21.25
N GLU A 435 -0.51 -20.57 -20.57
CA GLU A 435 -1.28 -19.75 -19.65
C GLU A 435 -2.48 -19.12 -20.37
N ALA A 436 -2.30 -18.50 -21.52
CA ALA A 436 -3.41 -17.97 -22.32
C ALA A 436 -4.47 -19.03 -22.64
N ALA A 437 -4.05 -20.24 -23.05
CA ALA A 437 -4.96 -21.34 -23.37
C ALA A 437 -5.72 -21.86 -22.13
N MET A 438 -5.04 -22.00 -20.99
CA MET A 438 -5.67 -22.35 -19.72
C MET A 438 -6.68 -21.29 -19.27
N PHE A 439 -6.34 -20.00 -19.45
CA PHE A 439 -7.23 -18.89 -19.09
C PHE A 439 -8.55 -18.95 -19.85
N GLU A 440 -8.52 -19.12 -21.18
CA GLU A 440 -9.74 -19.21 -22.00
C GLU A 440 -10.59 -20.43 -21.65
N LYS A 441 -9.94 -21.55 -21.33
CA LYS A 441 -10.64 -22.76 -20.90
C LYS A 441 -11.43 -22.51 -19.61
N LEU A 442 -10.87 -21.76 -18.66
CA LEU A 442 -11.53 -21.41 -17.40
C LEU A 442 -12.58 -20.30 -17.57
N ALA A 443 -12.28 -19.27 -18.37
CA ALA A 443 -13.20 -18.17 -18.64
C ALA A 443 -14.39 -18.58 -19.53
N GLY A 444 -14.29 -19.71 -20.24
CA GLY A 444 -15.34 -20.22 -21.13
C GLY A 444 -15.53 -19.42 -22.42
N GLN A 445 -14.68 -18.42 -22.66
CA GLN A 445 -14.72 -17.56 -23.85
C GLN A 445 -13.32 -17.06 -24.23
N LYS A 446 -13.14 -16.76 -25.53
CA LYS A 446 -11.98 -15.97 -25.98
C LYS A 446 -12.18 -14.52 -25.57
N GLY A 447 -11.12 -13.88 -25.08
CA GLY A 447 -11.19 -12.52 -24.55
C GLY A 447 -9.87 -11.77 -24.64
N GLY A 448 -9.95 -10.44 -24.50
CA GLY A 448 -8.78 -9.55 -24.60
C GLY A 448 -7.65 -9.87 -23.61
N GLU A 449 -7.97 -10.55 -22.52
CA GLU A 449 -7.02 -10.94 -21.47
C GLU A 449 -6.06 -12.05 -21.91
N ALA A 450 -6.58 -13.13 -22.49
CA ALA A 450 -5.74 -14.19 -23.04
C ALA A 450 -4.96 -13.71 -24.27
N GLU A 451 -5.58 -12.84 -25.08
CA GLU A 451 -4.91 -12.20 -26.22
C GLU A 451 -3.75 -11.30 -25.82
N PHE A 452 -3.79 -10.68 -24.63
CA PHE A 452 -2.63 -9.95 -24.13
C PHE A 452 -1.46 -10.89 -23.86
N LEU A 453 -1.67 -11.99 -23.14
CA LEU A 453 -0.63 -12.99 -22.88
C LEU A 453 -0.04 -13.55 -24.19
N ARG A 454 -0.89 -13.89 -25.18
CA ARG A 454 -0.45 -14.33 -26.52
C ARG A 454 0.36 -13.28 -27.26
N ARG A 455 -0.05 -12.01 -27.20
CA ARG A 455 0.70 -10.93 -27.85
C ARG A 455 2.11 -10.81 -27.27
N VAL A 456 2.25 -10.94 -25.95
CA VAL A 456 3.57 -10.97 -25.31
C VAL A 456 4.32 -12.24 -25.71
N ALA A 457 3.68 -13.42 -25.69
CA ALA A 457 4.28 -14.68 -26.12
C ALA A 457 4.83 -14.62 -27.56
N LEU A 458 4.06 -14.06 -28.50
CA LEU A 458 4.45 -13.86 -29.90
C LEU A 458 5.62 -12.90 -30.04
N GLN A 459 5.64 -11.80 -29.26
CA GLN A 459 6.77 -10.90 -29.24
C GLN A 459 8.05 -11.63 -28.79
N LEU A 460 7.98 -12.41 -27.72
CA LEU A 460 9.13 -13.17 -27.21
C LEU A 460 9.60 -14.23 -28.21
N ARG A 461 8.67 -14.94 -28.88
CA ARG A 461 8.99 -15.90 -29.93
C ARG A 461 9.72 -15.24 -31.09
N SER A 462 9.21 -14.10 -31.57
CA SER A 462 9.85 -13.34 -32.63
C SER A 462 11.23 -12.80 -32.23
N MET A 463 11.41 -12.37 -30.98
CA MET A 463 12.74 -11.98 -30.46
C MET A 463 13.71 -13.14 -30.36
N ALA A 464 13.22 -14.37 -30.16
CA ALA A 464 14.04 -15.57 -30.11
C ALA A 464 14.40 -16.11 -31.51
N GLU A 465 13.60 -15.78 -32.53
CA GLU A 465 13.87 -16.08 -33.93
C GLU A 465 14.91 -15.13 -34.52
N ASP A 466 14.89 -13.86 -34.10
CA ASP A 466 15.81 -12.82 -34.55
C ASP A 466 16.19 -11.91 -33.36
N THR A 467 17.33 -12.22 -32.74
CA THR A 467 17.88 -11.55 -31.56
C THR A 467 18.35 -10.12 -31.87
N ASP A 468 18.68 -9.80 -33.12
CA ASP A 468 19.12 -8.47 -33.55
C ASP A 468 17.96 -7.45 -33.53
N THR A 469 16.72 -7.93 -33.51
CA THR A 469 15.54 -7.05 -33.38
C THR A 469 15.28 -6.58 -31.94
N ILE A 470 15.91 -7.22 -30.94
CA ILE A 470 15.67 -6.96 -29.51
C ILE A 470 15.93 -5.49 -29.12
N PRO A 471 17.06 -4.86 -29.50
CA PRO A 471 17.34 -3.46 -29.18
C PRO A 471 16.22 -2.50 -29.64
N GLY A 472 15.67 -2.71 -30.85
CA GLY A 472 14.59 -1.88 -31.40
C GLY A 472 13.23 -2.07 -30.72
N ARG A 473 13.09 -3.07 -29.83
CA ARG A 473 11.82 -3.48 -29.21
C ARG A 473 11.80 -3.29 -27.70
N LEU A 474 12.88 -2.79 -27.07
CA LEU A 474 13.00 -2.68 -25.61
C LEU A 474 11.90 -1.86 -24.94
N THR A 475 11.45 -0.77 -25.57
CA THR A 475 10.32 0.03 -25.07
C THR A 475 9.06 -0.81 -25.00
N SER A 476 8.72 -1.52 -26.08
CA SER A 476 7.53 -2.39 -26.09
C SER A 476 7.67 -3.56 -25.12
N PHE A 477 8.87 -4.12 -24.97
CA PHE A 477 9.12 -5.20 -24.00
C PHE A 477 8.88 -4.70 -22.56
N ARG A 478 9.42 -3.54 -22.19
CA ARG A 478 9.19 -2.90 -20.88
C ARG A 478 7.72 -2.58 -20.63
N ASP A 479 7.04 -2.04 -21.65
CA ASP A 479 5.63 -1.68 -21.53
C ASP A 479 4.76 -2.94 -21.38
N ASN A 480 5.13 -4.05 -22.05
CA ASN A 480 4.49 -5.35 -21.88
C ASN A 480 4.74 -5.95 -20.49
N LEU A 481 5.94 -5.81 -19.91
CA LEU A 481 6.23 -6.21 -18.52
C LEU A 481 5.36 -5.45 -17.51
N SER A 482 5.24 -4.14 -17.71
CA SER A 482 4.36 -3.27 -16.90
C SER A 482 2.89 -3.68 -17.07
N GLY A 483 2.50 -4.04 -18.30
CA GLY A 483 1.20 -4.60 -18.63
C GLY A 483 0.92 -5.94 -17.94
N LEU A 484 1.87 -6.88 -17.93
CA LEU A 484 1.76 -8.17 -17.25
C LEU A 484 1.58 -8.00 -15.74
N SER A 485 2.34 -7.09 -15.14
CA SER A 485 2.25 -6.80 -13.72
C SER A 485 0.91 -6.16 -13.35
N SER A 486 0.40 -5.24 -14.20
CA SER A 486 -0.93 -4.64 -14.04
C SER A 486 -2.04 -5.66 -14.26
N TRP A 487 -1.85 -6.56 -15.22
CA TRP A 487 -2.75 -7.67 -15.51
C TRP A 487 -2.87 -8.60 -14.30
N LEU A 488 -1.75 -9.01 -13.71
CA LEU A 488 -1.71 -9.82 -12.48
C LEU A 488 -2.46 -9.15 -11.33
N ALA A 489 -2.15 -7.88 -11.07
CA ALA A 489 -2.79 -7.11 -10.00
C ALA A 489 -4.32 -7.05 -10.18
N TYR A 490 -4.78 -6.75 -11.39
CA TYR A 490 -6.21 -6.64 -11.68
C TYR A 490 -6.91 -8.00 -11.75
N ARG A 491 -6.27 -9.06 -12.25
CA ARG A 491 -6.88 -10.40 -12.28
C ARG A 491 -6.98 -11.04 -10.90
N ARG A 492 -6.12 -10.63 -9.96
CA ARG A 492 -6.23 -11.03 -8.56
C ARG A 492 -7.49 -10.46 -7.90
N ASP A 493 -7.97 -9.31 -8.34
CA ASP A 493 -9.13 -8.67 -7.72
C ASP A 493 -10.42 -9.47 -7.98
N GLN A 494 -11.13 -9.81 -6.91
CA GLN A 494 -12.35 -10.61 -6.88
C GLN A 494 -13.56 -9.82 -6.33
N PRO A 495 -13.87 -8.59 -6.80
CA PRO A 495 -14.92 -7.78 -6.19
C PRO A 495 -16.31 -8.39 -6.42
N LEU A 496 -17.12 -8.43 -5.37
CA LEU A 496 -18.50 -8.90 -5.42
C LEU A 496 -19.37 -7.99 -4.58
N GLU A 497 -20.52 -7.61 -5.10
CA GLU A 497 -21.52 -6.86 -4.37
C GLU A 497 -22.73 -7.76 -4.08
N ILE A 498 -23.17 -7.76 -2.82
CA ILE A 498 -24.34 -8.50 -2.36
C ILE A 498 -25.36 -7.50 -1.81
N ASP A 499 -26.63 -7.71 -2.17
CA ASP A 499 -27.77 -7.02 -1.58
C ASP A 499 -28.32 -7.87 -0.43
N TYR A 500 -28.81 -9.08 -0.71
CA TYR A 500 -29.27 -10.01 0.32
C TYR A 500 -29.01 -11.48 -0.02
N ILE A 501 -29.06 -12.32 1.00
CA ILE A 501 -28.92 -13.78 0.96
C ILE A 501 -30.27 -14.41 1.35
N LEU A 502 -30.67 -15.45 0.64
CA LEU A 502 -31.88 -16.23 0.87
C LEU A 502 -31.50 -17.67 1.23
N ILE A 503 -32.04 -18.17 2.33
CA ILE A 503 -31.99 -19.59 2.71
C ILE A 503 -33.43 -20.11 2.61
N THR A 504 -33.70 -20.97 1.64
CA THR A 504 -35.08 -21.40 1.35
C THR A 504 -35.21 -22.90 1.20
N SER A 505 -36.43 -23.41 1.33
CA SER A 505 -36.75 -24.76 0.92
C SER A 505 -36.57 -24.94 -0.60
N PRO A 506 -36.22 -26.15 -1.07
CA PRO A 506 -35.89 -26.38 -2.48
C PRO A 506 -37.00 -25.97 -3.47
N GLU A 507 -38.27 -26.11 -3.07
CA GLU A 507 -39.47 -25.81 -3.85
C GLU A 507 -39.82 -24.32 -3.94
N GLU A 508 -39.27 -23.48 -3.05
CA GLU A 508 -39.65 -22.07 -2.96
C GLU A 508 -39.23 -21.26 -4.20
N LYS A 509 -40.10 -20.34 -4.64
CA LYS A 509 -39.81 -19.47 -5.78
C LYS A 509 -38.98 -18.27 -5.31
N LEU A 510 -37.92 -17.96 -6.06
CA LEU A 510 -37.05 -16.82 -5.77
C LEU A 510 -37.63 -15.51 -6.35
N PRO A 511 -37.45 -14.37 -5.67
CA PRO A 511 -37.91 -13.08 -6.15
C PRO A 511 -37.11 -12.59 -7.38
N SER A 512 -37.69 -11.64 -8.11
CA SER A 512 -36.98 -10.96 -9.21
C SER A 512 -35.82 -10.11 -8.69
N PRO A 513 -34.61 -10.18 -9.29
CA PRO A 513 -33.46 -9.41 -8.83
C PRO A 513 -33.45 -7.94 -9.31
N THR A 514 -34.31 -7.55 -10.25
CA THR A 514 -34.34 -6.16 -10.76
C THR A 514 -35.74 -5.58 -10.78
N ALA A 515 -35.86 -4.27 -10.61
CA ALA A 515 -37.13 -3.56 -10.76
C ALA A 515 -37.62 -3.62 -12.22
N SER A 516 -38.94 -3.56 -12.41
CA SER A 516 -39.55 -3.44 -13.73
C SER A 516 -39.14 -2.12 -14.42
N ILE A 517 -39.17 -2.10 -15.76
CA ILE A 517 -38.80 -0.94 -16.57
C ILE A 517 -39.62 0.31 -16.17
N GLY A 518 -40.93 0.15 -15.94
CA GLY A 518 -41.80 1.25 -15.50
C GLY A 518 -41.36 1.85 -14.16
N ASN A 519 -41.00 1.02 -13.18
CA ASN A 519 -40.49 1.49 -11.89
C ASN A 519 -39.17 2.24 -12.04
N LYS A 520 -38.28 1.80 -12.96
CA LYS A 520 -37.02 2.50 -13.24
C LYS A 520 -37.25 3.90 -13.83
N ILE A 521 -38.19 4.05 -14.78
CA ILE A 521 -38.52 5.36 -15.38
C ILE A 521 -39.06 6.34 -14.33
N VAL A 522 -40.06 5.89 -13.54
CA VAL A 522 -40.65 6.72 -12.47
C VAL A 522 -39.58 7.15 -11.46
N ASN A 523 -38.65 6.24 -11.14
CA ASN A 523 -37.56 6.53 -10.24
C ASN A 523 -36.61 7.60 -10.79
N SER A 524 -36.22 7.51 -12.05
CA SER A 524 -35.34 8.51 -12.69
C SER A 524 -35.96 9.91 -12.69
N ILE A 525 -37.27 10.02 -12.94
CA ILE A 525 -38.00 11.30 -12.87
C ILE A 525 -37.95 11.87 -11.45
N LYS A 526 -38.23 11.04 -10.44
CA LYS A 526 -38.15 11.46 -9.04
C LYS A 526 -36.73 11.91 -8.66
N ALA A 527 -35.70 11.13 -9.03
CA ALA A 527 -34.31 11.46 -8.74
C ALA A 527 -33.89 12.80 -9.36
N PHE A 528 -34.29 13.05 -10.61
CA PHE A 528 -34.08 14.33 -11.28
C PHE A 528 -34.71 15.49 -10.50
N LEU A 529 -35.99 15.38 -10.10
CA LEU A 529 -36.66 16.43 -9.33
C LEU A 529 -35.98 16.70 -7.98
N TYR A 530 -35.52 15.66 -7.27
CA TYR A 530 -34.81 15.83 -6.00
C TYR A 530 -33.44 16.50 -6.15
N SER A 531 -32.79 16.39 -7.32
CA SER A 531 -31.47 17.00 -7.56
C SER A 531 -31.47 18.53 -7.49
N PHE A 532 -32.63 19.18 -7.69
CA PHE A 532 -32.78 20.64 -7.57
C PHE A 532 -33.01 21.13 -6.14
N VAL A 533 -33.33 20.22 -5.21
CA VAL A 533 -33.75 20.56 -3.83
C VAL A 533 -32.76 20.03 -2.79
N GLU A 534 -32.03 18.95 -3.09
CA GLU A 534 -31.03 18.37 -2.19
C GLU A 534 -29.65 19.03 -2.34
N ASP A 535 -29.06 19.41 -1.20
CA ASP A 535 -27.69 19.94 -1.12
C ASP A 535 -26.70 18.80 -0.88
N TYR A 536 -25.97 18.42 -1.93
CA TYR A 536 -24.99 17.33 -1.93
C TYR A 536 -23.61 17.72 -1.41
N ASN A 537 -23.30 19.01 -1.26
CA ASN A 537 -21.99 19.49 -0.83
C ASN A 537 -21.82 19.51 0.69
N ASN A 538 -22.95 19.65 1.40
CA ASN A 538 -22.97 19.66 2.86
C ASN A 538 -23.02 18.25 3.43
N VAL A 539 -21.98 17.93 4.19
CA VAL A 539 -21.76 16.64 4.81
C VAL A 539 -22.42 16.69 6.20
N GLY A 540 -23.73 16.37 6.28
CA GLY A 540 -24.49 16.22 7.54
C GLY A 540 -25.43 17.39 7.89
N GLU A 541 -25.68 17.59 9.19
CA GLU A 541 -26.51 18.68 9.73
C GLU A 541 -25.93 20.06 9.43
N VAL A 542 -26.81 21.02 9.12
CA VAL A 542 -26.45 22.44 9.04
C VAL A 542 -27.01 23.12 10.28
N TYR A 543 -26.14 23.37 11.25
CA TYR A 543 -26.49 24.13 12.43
C TYR A 543 -26.59 25.63 12.11
N GLN A 544 -27.54 26.31 12.74
CA GLN A 544 -27.69 27.77 12.71
C GLN A 544 -27.49 28.35 14.11
N GLY A 545 -26.94 29.57 14.23
CA GLY A 545 -26.71 30.26 15.50
C GLY A 545 -25.28 30.76 15.69
N GLN A 546 -25.02 31.44 16.82
CA GLN A 546 -23.74 32.14 17.09
C GLN A 546 -22.57 31.24 17.51
N LYS A 547 -22.81 30.01 18.00
CA LYS A 547 -21.76 29.03 18.39
C LYS A 547 -21.52 27.94 17.33
N VAL A 548 -21.78 28.25 16.06
CA VAL A 548 -21.57 27.34 14.94
C VAL A 548 -20.34 27.78 14.16
N ILE A 549 -19.36 26.89 13.97
CA ILE A 549 -18.20 27.12 13.10
C ILE A 549 -18.37 26.40 11.76
N LYS A 550 -17.96 27.04 10.67
CA LYS A 550 -17.96 26.48 9.32
C LYS A 550 -16.56 25.98 8.98
N VAL A 551 -16.44 24.70 8.69
CA VAL A 551 -15.17 24.04 8.41
C VAL A 551 -15.19 23.51 6.98
N TRP A 552 -14.22 23.95 6.19
CA TRP A 552 -13.98 23.38 4.86
C TRP A 552 -12.90 22.33 4.90
N VAL A 553 -13.18 21.23 4.20
CA VAL A 553 -12.31 20.06 4.10
C VAL A 553 -12.01 19.83 2.62
N GLY A 554 -10.73 19.66 2.31
CA GLY A 554 -10.28 19.21 1.00
C GLY A 554 -10.22 17.67 0.93
N GLY A 555 -10.22 17.11 -0.28
CA GLY A 555 -10.15 15.66 -0.50
C GLY A 555 -11.48 15.05 -0.94
N GLY A 556 -11.69 13.77 -0.61
CA GLY A 556 -12.88 13.00 -0.94
C GLY A 556 -13.94 12.98 0.16
N ARG A 557 -15.12 12.46 -0.18
CA ARG A 557 -16.28 12.40 0.72
C ARG A 557 -16.04 11.52 1.94
N ASP A 558 -15.28 10.44 1.78
CA ASP A 558 -14.93 9.52 2.86
C ASP A 558 -14.08 10.19 3.95
N GLN A 559 -13.07 10.98 3.57
CA GLN A 559 -12.28 11.74 4.55
C GLN A 559 -13.17 12.74 5.31
N ALA A 560 -14.06 13.45 4.61
CA ALA A 560 -14.98 14.39 5.24
C ALA A 560 -15.98 13.70 6.19
N GLN A 561 -16.40 12.47 5.86
CA GLN A 561 -17.26 11.66 6.72
C GLN A 561 -16.53 11.25 8.00
N ILE A 562 -15.31 10.73 7.91
CA ILE A 562 -14.47 10.39 9.08
C ILE A 562 -14.31 11.62 9.99
N ILE A 563 -13.93 12.78 9.42
CA ILE A 563 -13.79 14.02 10.18
C ILE A 563 -15.09 14.37 10.90
N ARG A 564 -16.23 14.25 10.23
CA ARG A 564 -17.53 14.54 10.83
C ARG A 564 -17.86 13.59 11.98
N ASP A 565 -17.58 12.30 11.83
CA ASP A 565 -17.85 11.32 12.89
C ASP A 565 -16.98 11.61 14.11
N LEU A 566 -15.69 11.89 13.92
CA LEU A 566 -14.79 12.32 14.99
C LEU A 566 -15.29 13.59 15.70
N ILE A 567 -15.81 14.56 14.94
CA ILE A 567 -16.41 15.79 15.51
C ILE A 567 -17.63 15.48 16.38
N ASN A 568 -18.50 14.60 15.92
CA ASN A 568 -19.74 14.27 16.62
C ASN A 568 -19.49 13.38 17.84
N ASP A 569 -18.47 12.52 17.78
CA ASP A 569 -18.13 11.58 18.84
C ASP A 569 -17.27 12.21 19.94
N SER A 570 -16.46 13.22 19.62
CA SER A 570 -15.51 13.81 20.58
C SER A 570 -15.65 15.32 20.72
N PHE A 571 -15.49 16.09 19.64
CA PHE A 571 -15.40 17.55 19.73
C PHE A 571 -16.67 18.21 20.25
N THR A 572 -17.80 17.95 19.59
CA THR A 572 -19.09 18.59 19.91
C THR A 572 -19.58 18.20 21.30
N PRO A 573 -19.53 16.93 21.73
CA PRO A 573 -19.89 16.55 23.10
C PRO A 573 -19.00 17.17 24.17
N GLN A 574 -17.69 17.28 23.94
CA GLN A 574 -16.74 17.78 24.94
C GLN A 574 -16.78 19.31 25.07
N THR A 575 -17.02 20.02 23.98
CA THR A 575 -16.91 21.49 23.93
C THR A 575 -18.25 22.21 23.86
N GLY A 576 -19.32 21.53 23.43
CA GLY A 576 -20.60 22.12 23.08
C GLY A 576 -20.57 23.00 21.82
N ILE A 577 -19.46 23.06 21.09
CA ILE A 577 -19.31 23.83 19.85
C ILE A 577 -19.84 23.00 18.68
N LYS A 578 -20.74 23.58 17.89
CA LYS A 578 -21.34 22.93 16.72
C LYS A 578 -20.52 23.22 15.47
N VAL A 579 -20.36 22.22 14.60
CA VAL A 579 -19.51 22.32 13.41
C VAL A 579 -20.30 21.95 12.14
N ASN A 580 -20.25 22.83 11.13
CA ASN A 580 -20.77 22.54 9.80
C ASN A 580 -19.59 22.21 8.87
N VAL A 581 -19.52 20.96 8.41
CA VAL A 581 -18.46 20.48 7.51
C VAL A 581 -18.94 20.52 6.06
N SER A 582 -18.18 21.21 5.20
CA SER A 582 -18.43 21.26 3.75
C SER A 582 -17.23 20.74 2.98
N LEU A 583 -17.49 19.88 1.99
CA LEU A 583 -16.48 19.40 1.05
C LEU A 583 -16.29 20.46 -0.04
N VAL A 584 -15.07 20.97 -0.23
CA VAL A 584 -14.78 21.99 -1.24
C VAL A 584 -13.54 21.60 -2.04
N GLN A 585 -13.68 21.60 -3.37
CA GLN A 585 -12.60 21.19 -4.29
C GLN A 585 -11.83 22.37 -4.91
N ALA A 586 -12.40 23.60 -4.95
CA ALA A 586 -11.73 24.80 -5.46
C ALA A 586 -12.40 26.10 -4.96
N GLY A 587 -11.73 27.25 -5.13
CA GLY A 587 -12.36 28.58 -5.02
C GLY A 587 -12.17 29.31 -3.67
N LEU A 588 -11.11 29.02 -2.90
CA LEU A 588 -10.91 29.63 -1.58
C LEU A 588 -10.72 31.15 -1.64
N ILE A 589 -9.89 31.64 -2.57
CA ILE A 589 -9.60 33.08 -2.69
C ILE A 589 -10.87 33.83 -3.12
N GLU A 590 -11.58 33.32 -4.11
CA GLU A 590 -12.85 33.85 -4.62
C GLU A 590 -13.91 33.91 -3.49
N ALA A 591 -14.00 32.87 -2.67
CA ALA A 591 -14.91 32.83 -1.54
C ALA A 591 -14.53 33.84 -0.43
N ILE A 592 -13.23 34.02 -0.16
CA ILE A 592 -12.73 35.04 0.77
C ILE A 592 -13.09 36.44 0.27
N LEU A 593 -12.85 36.72 -1.01
CA LEU A 593 -13.17 37.98 -1.68
C LEU A 593 -14.68 38.25 -1.69
N ALA A 594 -15.50 37.24 -2.01
CA ALA A 594 -16.95 37.31 -1.98
C ALA A 594 -17.54 37.38 -0.56
N GLY A 595 -16.71 37.25 0.50
CA GLY A 595 -17.17 37.26 1.89
C GLY A 595 -18.00 36.03 2.29
N LYS A 596 -17.94 34.96 1.49
CA LYS A 596 -18.66 33.70 1.69
C LYS A 596 -17.74 32.55 2.14
N GLY A 597 -16.50 32.84 2.50
CA GLY A 597 -15.55 31.86 3.01
C GLY A 597 -15.96 31.21 4.35
N PRO A 598 -15.33 30.08 4.72
CA PRO A 598 -15.57 29.39 5.98
C PRO A 598 -14.99 30.12 7.19
N ASP A 599 -15.13 29.56 8.38
CA ASP A 599 -14.35 29.99 9.55
C ASP A 599 -12.95 29.34 9.54
N ILE A 600 -12.89 28.07 9.15
CA ILE A 600 -11.69 27.22 9.15
C ILE A 600 -11.55 26.52 7.80
N VAL A 601 -10.31 26.39 7.33
CA VAL A 601 -9.95 25.47 6.24
C VAL A 601 -8.95 24.46 6.78
N LEU A 602 -9.26 23.16 6.70
CA LEU A 602 -8.40 22.10 7.24
C LEU A 602 -7.20 21.76 6.36
N THR A 603 -7.30 22.03 5.06
CA THR A 603 -6.26 21.67 4.09
C THR A 603 -6.03 22.86 3.17
N VAL A 604 -4.97 23.61 3.44
CA VAL A 604 -4.37 24.55 2.49
C VAL A 604 -2.96 24.12 2.15
N SER A 605 -2.55 24.41 0.93
CA SER A 605 -1.19 24.15 0.47
C SER A 605 -0.17 24.98 1.25
N ARG A 606 1.08 24.54 1.20
CA ARG A 606 2.18 25.05 2.04
C ARG A 606 2.36 26.57 2.00
N ALA A 607 2.27 27.20 0.83
CA ALA A 607 2.56 28.62 0.66
C ALA A 607 1.36 29.55 0.99
N GLN A 608 0.14 29.00 1.04
CA GLN A 608 -1.08 29.79 1.19
C GLN A 608 -1.19 30.54 2.52
N PRO A 609 -0.79 29.99 3.68
CA PRO A 609 -0.86 30.72 4.94
C PRO A 609 -0.14 32.08 4.90
N VAL A 610 1.09 32.15 4.40
CA VAL A 610 1.82 33.42 4.30
C VAL A 610 1.20 34.36 3.27
N ASN A 611 0.81 33.85 2.10
CA ASN A 611 0.18 34.66 1.05
C ASN A 611 -1.15 35.30 1.51
N LEU A 612 -1.96 34.58 2.28
CA LEU A 612 -3.21 35.07 2.85
C LEU A 612 -2.98 35.97 4.08
N ALA A 613 -1.99 35.65 4.92
CA ALA A 613 -1.61 36.48 6.07
C ALA A 613 -1.10 37.86 5.64
N ALA A 614 -0.28 37.92 4.57
CA ALA A 614 0.21 39.17 4.00
C ALA A 614 -0.91 40.07 3.48
N ARG A 615 -2.06 39.50 3.09
CA ARG A 615 -3.30 40.21 2.71
C ARG A 615 -4.22 40.52 3.90
N GLY A 616 -3.79 40.19 5.12
CA GLY A 616 -4.57 40.36 6.34
C GLY A 616 -5.83 39.49 6.39
N ALA A 617 -5.86 38.35 5.68
CA ALA A 617 -7.04 37.49 5.59
C ALA A 617 -7.12 36.42 6.71
N LEU A 618 -6.04 36.22 7.47
CA LEU A 618 -5.93 35.15 8.49
C LEU A 618 -5.79 35.69 9.91
N VAL A 619 -6.14 34.83 10.88
CA VAL A 619 -5.88 35.06 12.31
C VAL A 619 -4.45 34.65 12.65
N ASP A 620 -3.76 35.46 13.46
CA ASP A 620 -2.46 35.10 14.04
C ASP A 620 -2.67 34.15 15.22
N LEU A 621 -2.36 32.87 15.01
CA LEU A 621 -2.51 31.80 15.98
C LEU A 621 -1.53 31.92 17.15
N SER A 622 -0.42 32.64 16.98
CA SER A 622 0.58 32.84 18.05
C SER A 622 0.05 33.67 19.23
N LYS A 623 -1.08 34.36 19.04
CA LYS A 623 -1.72 35.19 20.07
C LYS A 623 -2.60 34.41 21.04
N PHE A 624 -2.91 33.14 20.75
CA PHE A 624 -3.67 32.31 21.69
C PHE A 624 -2.80 31.85 22.87
N LYS A 625 -3.36 31.87 24.08
CA LYS A 625 -2.63 31.69 25.35
C LYS A 625 -1.83 30.39 25.42
N ASP A 626 -2.36 29.31 24.86
CA ASP A 626 -1.81 27.95 24.90
C ASP A 626 -1.11 27.53 23.58
N PHE A 627 -0.88 28.48 22.66
CA PHE A 627 -0.19 28.21 21.39
C PHE A 627 1.16 27.51 21.57
N ASN A 628 1.95 27.92 22.57
CA ASN A 628 3.26 27.32 22.84
C ASN A 628 3.19 25.85 23.24
N GLU A 629 2.10 25.40 23.85
CA GLU A 629 1.88 23.97 24.15
C GLU A 629 1.48 23.20 22.88
N VAL A 630 0.59 23.76 22.07
CA VAL A 630 0.16 23.16 20.79
C VAL A 630 1.34 23.01 19.83
N LYS A 631 2.22 24.00 19.77
CA LYS A 631 3.43 23.98 18.94
C LYS A 631 4.35 22.79 19.20
N LYS A 632 4.40 22.26 20.43
CA LYS A 632 5.28 21.12 20.81
C LYS A 632 4.90 19.80 20.13
N ARG A 633 3.72 19.71 19.51
CA ARG A 633 3.24 18.52 18.79
C ARG A 633 3.97 18.29 17.46
N PHE A 634 4.58 19.33 16.91
CA PHE A 634 5.20 19.33 15.60
C PHE A 634 6.73 19.40 15.69
N ALA A 635 7.41 19.04 14.61
CA ALA A 635 8.86 19.23 14.50
C ALA A 635 9.24 20.72 14.70
N LYS A 636 10.44 20.97 15.23
CA LYS A 636 10.91 22.32 15.61
C LYS A 636 10.76 23.35 14.49
N THR A 637 11.00 22.93 13.24
CA THR A 637 10.90 23.80 12.06
C THR A 637 9.54 23.73 11.36
N ALA A 638 8.61 22.84 11.73
CA ALA A 638 7.36 22.59 11.00
C ALA A 638 6.48 23.85 10.78
N LEU A 639 6.58 24.84 11.67
CA LEU A 639 5.81 26.10 11.59
C LEU A 639 6.48 27.19 10.75
N VAL A 640 7.74 27.02 10.37
CA VAL A 640 8.52 28.00 9.62
C VAL A 640 7.81 28.44 8.32
N PRO A 641 7.20 27.54 7.51
CA PRO A 641 6.51 27.95 6.28
C PRO A 641 5.22 28.74 6.53
N TYR A 642 4.71 28.72 7.76
CA TYR A 642 3.44 29.33 8.16
C TYR A 642 3.64 30.57 9.04
N THR A 643 4.88 31.01 9.21
CA THR A 643 5.27 32.15 10.04
C THR A 643 5.49 33.38 9.17
N TYR A 644 4.86 34.49 9.53
CA TYR A 644 4.98 35.78 8.82
C TYR A 644 5.00 36.94 9.83
N ASN A 645 5.95 37.88 9.70
CA ASN A 645 6.09 39.05 10.58
C ASN A 645 6.00 38.73 12.10
N GLY A 646 6.58 37.61 12.52
CA GLY A 646 6.59 37.16 13.92
C GLY A 646 5.30 36.49 14.40
N GLY A 647 4.23 36.49 13.60
CA GLY A 647 3.00 35.75 13.82
C GLY A 647 3.00 34.38 13.12
N VAL A 648 2.11 33.49 13.55
CA VAL A 648 1.95 32.14 12.97
C VAL A 648 0.53 32.00 12.47
N TYR A 649 0.34 31.71 11.18
CA TYR A 649 -0.97 31.81 10.52
C TYR A 649 -1.55 30.46 10.06
N GLY A 650 -0.91 29.36 10.43
CA GLY A 650 -1.41 28.02 10.21
C GLY A 650 -0.74 27.00 11.12
N LEU A 651 -1.44 25.89 11.40
CA LEU A 651 -0.84 24.71 12.02
C LEU A 651 -0.60 23.62 10.97
N PRO A 652 0.55 22.91 11.02
CA PRO A 652 0.84 21.82 10.09
C PRO A 652 -0.18 20.70 10.27
N VAL A 653 -0.67 20.16 9.17
CA VAL A 653 -1.59 19.01 9.15
C VAL A 653 -0.87 17.80 8.58
N THR A 654 -0.22 17.96 7.42
CA THR A 654 0.65 16.94 6.84
C THR A 654 2.08 17.45 6.70
N GLN A 655 3.04 16.53 6.73
CA GLN A 655 4.44 16.81 6.43
C GLN A 655 5.01 15.67 5.58
N ASP A 656 5.67 16.00 4.48
CA ASP A 656 6.34 15.04 3.60
C ASP A 656 7.80 15.47 3.37
N PHE A 657 8.68 14.51 3.10
CA PHE A 657 10.11 14.74 2.90
C PHE A 657 10.74 13.58 2.13
N TYR A 658 11.93 13.80 1.57
CA TYR A 658 12.59 12.80 0.75
C TYR A 658 13.23 11.67 1.56
N MET A 659 13.06 10.46 1.03
CA MET A 659 13.76 9.24 1.42
C MET A 659 14.42 8.62 0.18
N MET A 660 15.41 7.76 0.41
CA MET A 660 16.04 6.96 -0.65
C MET A 660 15.43 5.56 -0.68
N PHE A 661 14.99 5.15 -1.85
CA PHE A 661 14.47 3.81 -2.15
C PHE A 661 15.52 3.02 -2.91
N TYR A 662 15.67 1.73 -2.59
CA TYR A 662 16.69 0.89 -3.20
C TYR A 662 16.25 -0.57 -3.37
N ARG A 663 16.74 -1.22 -4.43
CA ARG A 663 16.55 -2.64 -4.75
C ARG A 663 17.65 -3.48 -4.13
N LYS A 664 17.32 -4.20 -3.06
CA LYS A 664 18.22 -5.05 -2.26
C LYS A 664 18.87 -6.14 -3.12
N ASP A 665 18.06 -6.81 -3.93
CA ASP A 665 18.48 -7.84 -4.87
C ASP A 665 19.53 -7.31 -5.86
N ILE A 666 19.24 -6.21 -6.55
CA ILE A 666 20.11 -5.65 -7.58
C ILE A 666 21.40 -5.08 -6.98
N LEU A 667 21.31 -4.35 -5.86
CA LEU A 667 22.51 -3.82 -5.20
C LEU A 667 23.41 -4.95 -4.69
N LYS A 668 22.83 -6.04 -4.19
CA LYS A 668 23.58 -7.22 -3.76
C LYS A 668 24.23 -7.94 -4.94
N GLU A 669 23.50 -8.16 -6.03
CA GLU A 669 24.00 -8.77 -7.27
C GLU A 669 25.21 -8.02 -7.82
N LEU A 670 25.14 -6.68 -7.83
CA LEU A 670 26.20 -5.81 -8.37
C LEU A 670 27.28 -5.44 -7.34
N ASN A 671 27.22 -5.97 -6.12
CA ASN A 671 28.12 -5.64 -5.02
C ASN A 671 28.24 -4.12 -4.79
N ILE A 672 27.09 -3.46 -4.74
CA ILE A 672 26.93 -2.03 -4.49
C ILE A 672 26.45 -1.82 -3.06
N GLU A 673 27.24 -1.09 -2.28
CA GLU A 673 26.79 -0.61 -0.97
C GLU A 673 25.84 0.57 -1.09
N LEU A 674 24.91 0.68 -0.15
CA LEU A 674 23.95 1.78 -0.11
C LEU A 674 24.66 3.12 0.18
N PRO A 675 24.52 4.15 -0.68
CA PRO A 675 25.30 5.38 -0.57
C PRO A 675 24.86 6.21 0.64
N ARG A 676 25.83 6.64 1.45
CA ARG A 676 25.58 7.49 2.63
C ARG A 676 25.87 8.96 2.35
N THR A 677 26.74 9.25 1.39
CA THR A 677 27.12 10.61 0.98
C THR A 677 26.89 10.84 -0.51
N TRP A 678 26.87 12.09 -0.96
CA TRP A 678 26.82 12.40 -2.39
C TRP A 678 28.05 11.89 -3.15
N ASP A 679 29.21 11.83 -2.49
CA ASP A 679 30.41 11.22 -3.09
C ASP A 679 30.24 9.72 -3.34
N ASP A 680 29.59 9.02 -2.41
CA ASP A 680 29.20 7.63 -2.62
C ASP A 680 28.16 7.53 -3.73
N MET A 681 27.20 8.46 -3.79
CA MET A 681 26.19 8.53 -4.83
C MET A 681 26.81 8.65 -6.22
N TYR A 682 27.84 9.49 -6.43
CA TYR A 682 28.53 9.55 -7.72
C TYR A 682 29.20 8.23 -8.11
N LYS A 683 29.77 7.51 -7.14
CA LYS A 683 30.37 6.18 -7.38
C LYS A 683 29.28 5.16 -7.74
N VAL A 684 28.14 5.21 -7.05
CA VAL A 684 26.99 4.34 -7.33
C VAL A 684 26.41 4.64 -8.71
N ILE A 685 26.22 5.92 -9.07
CA ILE A 685 25.79 6.33 -10.43
C ILE A 685 26.74 5.75 -11.47
N ALA A 686 28.05 5.96 -11.31
CA ALA A 686 29.03 5.44 -12.26
C ALA A 686 29.03 3.91 -12.35
N LYS A 687 28.85 3.19 -11.22
CA LYS A 687 28.74 1.73 -11.22
C LYS A 687 27.47 1.27 -11.93
N LEU A 688 26.32 1.85 -11.62
CA LEU A 688 25.04 1.50 -12.26
C LEU A 688 25.08 1.79 -13.76
N GLN A 689 25.65 2.91 -14.18
CA GLN A 689 25.78 3.28 -15.59
C GLN A 689 26.69 2.35 -16.40
N ARG A 690 27.68 1.68 -15.77
CA ARG A 690 28.46 0.62 -16.45
C ARG A 690 27.61 -0.58 -16.85
N TYR A 691 26.51 -0.77 -16.16
CA TYR A 691 25.48 -1.75 -16.47
C TYR A 691 24.25 -1.07 -17.07
N ASN A 692 24.40 0.14 -17.64
CA ASN A 692 23.33 0.95 -18.21
C ASN A 692 22.06 1.13 -17.33
N LEU A 693 22.18 0.96 -16.02
CA LEU A 693 21.13 1.23 -15.04
C LEU A 693 21.19 2.70 -14.60
N GLN A 694 20.07 3.20 -14.09
CA GLN A 694 19.90 4.62 -13.77
C GLN A 694 19.59 4.88 -12.30
N VAL A 695 19.68 6.15 -11.91
CA VAL A 695 19.26 6.63 -10.59
C VAL A 695 18.15 7.65 -10.78
N GLY A 696 17.07 7.50 -10.01
CA GLY A 696 15.99 8.48 -9.97
C GLY A 696 16.29 9.61 -8.99
N LEU A 697 16.32 10.86 -9.46
CA LEU A 697 16.37 12.06 -8.61
C LEU A 697 15.10 12.91 -8.76
N PRO A 698 14.61 13.55 -7.68
CA PRO A 698 13.32 14.24 -7.70
C PRO A 698 13.37 15.49 -8.58
N TYR A 699 12.43 15.56 -9.52
CA TYR A 699 12.20 16.71 -10.39
C TYR A 699 10.72 16.78 -10.77
N GLN A 700 10.10 17.95 -10.65
CA GLN A 700 8.73 18.21 -11.08
C GLN A 700 8.74 19.44 -11.98
N ARG A 701 8.16 19.34 -13.18
CA ARG A 701 8.07 20.46 -14.12
C ARG A 701 7.02 21.46 -13.62
N ILE A 702 7.29 22.76 -13.70
CA ILE A 702 6.30 23.79 -13.39
C ILE A 702 5.43 24.09 -14.62
N ASP A 703 4.16 23.73 -14.51
CA ASP A 703 3.09 24.25 -15.34
C ASP A 703 2.62 25.58 -14.73
N ALA A 704 2.26 26.58 -15.54
CA ALA A 704 1.95 27.94 -15.06
C ALA A 704 0.81 28.01 -14.03
N LEU A 705 -0.08 27.00 -14.00
CA LEU A 705 -1.18 26.87 -13.03
C LEU A 705 -0.77 26.18 -11.72
N GLU A 706 0.30 25.37 -11.71
CA GLU A 706 0.78 24.61 -10.53
C GLU A 706 1.89 25.34 -9.75
N ALA A 707 2.41 26.45 -10.30
CA ALA A 707 3.47 27.26 -9.70
C ALA A 707 3.08 27.85 -8.33
N ILE A 708 1.80 28.06 -8.06
CA ILE A 708 1.33 28.87 -6.93
C ILE A 708 1.20 28.07 -5.61
N ASP A 709 1.11 26.73 -5.65
CA ASP A 709 0.59 25.98 -4.48
C ASP A 709 1.61 25.10 -3.72
N ALA A 710 2.55 24.40 -4.35
CA ALA A 710 3.37 23.38 -3.66
C ALA A 710 4.56 23.88 -2.79
N GLY A 711 4.84 25.20 -2.74
CA GLY A 711 5.94 25.80 -1.93
C GLY A 711 7.38 25.38 -2.29
N LEU A 712 8.38 25.90 -1.57
CA LEU A 712 9.82 25.79 -1.93
C LEU A 712 10.54 24.51 -1.50
N GLY A 713 10.01 23.78 -0.50
CA GLY A 713 10.83 22.84 0.29
C GLY A 713 11.15 21.48 -0.33
N ALA A 714 10.26 20.88 -1.12
CA ALA A 714 10.44 19.50 -1.59
C ALA A 714 9.88 19.23 -3.00
N ARG A 715 9.99 20.21 -3.91
CA ARG A 715 9.60 20.04 -5.33
C ARG A 715 10.69 19.38 -6.18
N ASN A 716 11.94 19.75 -5.94
CA ASN A 716 13.11 19.23 -6.64
C ASN A 716 14.28 19.08 -5.65
N LEU A 717 15.43 18.61 -6.14
CA LEU A 717 16.58 18.31 -5.30
C LEU A 717 17.36 19.56 -4.82
N PHE A 718 17.18 20.72 -5.46
CA PHE A 718 18.00 21.90 -5.17
C PHE A 718 17.88 22.41 -3.72
N PRO A 719 16.69 22.58 -3.13
CA PRO A 719 16.58 22.96 -1.72
C PRO A 719 17.32 22.03 -0.77
N THR A 720 17.28 20.72 -1.05
CA THR A 720 18.01 19.70 -0.27
C THR A 720 19.52 19.94 -0.36
N LEU A 721 20.06 20.09 -1.58
CA LEU A 721 21.49 20.35 -1.78
C LEU A 721 21.91 21.68 -1.16
N LEU A 722 21.12 22.75 -1.35
CA LEU A 722 21.41 24.06 -0.77
C LEU A 722 21.59 23.97 0.76
N LEU A 723 20.66 23.30 1.45
CA LEU A 723 20.70 23.15 2.90
C LEU A 723 21.92 22.34 3.36
N GLN A 724 22.25 21.25 2.67
CA GLN A 724 23.39 20.39 3.03
C GLN A 724 24.74 21.06 2.76
N PHE A 725 24.83 21.91 1.74
CA PHE A 725 26.00 22.74 1.47
C PHE A 725 26.11 23.94 2.43
N GLY A 726 25.15 24.12 3.35
CA GLY A 726 25.14 25.19 4.34
C GLY A 726 24.61 26.52 3.82
N GLY A 727 24.01 26.53 2.62
CA GLY A 727 23.35 27.70 2.06
C GLY A 727 21.98 27.97 2.67
N SER A 728 21.41 29.11 2.31
CA SER A 728 20.08 29.54 2.74
C SER A 728 19.39 30.28 1.60
N PHE A 729 18.06 30.23 1.54
CA PHE A 729 17.31 30.93 0.50
C PHE A 729 17.34 32.45 0.68
N TYR A 730 17.36 32.94 1.92
CA TYR A 730 17.21 34.35 2.24
C TYR A 730 18.28 34.86 3.19
N ASP A 731 18.49 36.17 3.17
CA ASP A 731 19.23 36.87 4.21
C ASP A 731 18.46 36.87 5.54
N LYS A 732 19.13 37.30 6.62
CA LYS A 732 18.53 37.32 7.97
C LYS A 732 17.27 38.19 8.04
N THR A 733 17.19 39.22 7.20
CA THR A 733 16.09 40.19 7.12
C THR A 733 14.97 39.74 6.18
N LYS A 734 15.16 38.65 5.43
CA LYS A 734 14.20 38.09 4.47
C LYS A 734 13.77 39.11 3.40
N THR A 735 14.68 40.01 3.09
CA THR A 735 14.52 41.10 2.12
C THR A 735 15.09 40.73 0.77
N ARG A 736 16.06 39.81 0.76
CA ARG A 736 16.84 39.43 -0.41
C ARG A 736 17.13 37.94 -0.37
N THR A 737 17.20 37.32 -1.54
CA THR A 737 17.68 35.95 -1.66
C THR A 737 19.21 35.85 -1.62
N LEU A 738 19.75 34.72 -1.15
CA LEU A 738 21.19 34.42 -1.08
C LEU A 738 21.65 33.40 -2.12
N LEU A 739 20.86 33.22 -3.19
CA LEU A 739 21.15 32.25 -4.25
C LEU A 739 22.38 32.61 -5.11
N ASP A 740 22.95 33.81 -4.93
CA ASP A 740 24.21 34.25 -5.53
C ASP A 740 25.46 33.88 -4.70
N ARG A 741 25.30 33.26 -3.53
CA ARG A 741 26.42 32.90 -2.65
C ARG A 741 27.17 31.64 -3.11
N PRO A 742 28.46 31.49 -2.77
CA PRO A 742 29.27 30.36 -3.22
C PRO A 742 28.65 28.99 -2.92
N GLU A 743 28.03 28.84 -1.76
CA GLU A 743 27.37 27.61 -1.31
C GLU A 743 26.14 27.29 -2.18
N ALA A 744 25.37 28.32 -2.54
CA ALA A 744 24.19 28.17 -3.41
C ALA A 744 24.59 27.86 -4.85
N VAL A 745 25.63 28.52 -5.38
CA VAL A 745 26.17 28.22 -6.70
C VAL A 745 26.77 26.82 -6.74
N ALA A 746 27.44 26.36 -5.67
CA ALA A 746 27.96 25.01 -5.57
C ALA A 746 26.84 23.95 -5.55
N ALA A 747 25.81 24.15 -4.72
CA ALA A 747 24.64 23.28 -4.68
C ALA A 747 23.91 23.23 -6.03
N PHE A 748 23.76 24.39 -6.69
CA PHE A 748 23.12 24.47 -8.01
C PHE A 748 23.95 23.78 -9.07
N LYS A 749 25.27 23.97 -9.07
CA LYS A 749 26.18 23.26 -9.96
C LYS A 749 26.07 21.75 -9.76
N THR A 750 26.15 21.27 -8.51
CA THR A 750 25.97 19.85 -8.19
C THR A 750 24.63 19.32 -8.72
N TRP A 751 23.55 20.07 -8.52
CA TRP A 751 22.24 19.70 -9.04
C TRP A 751 22.24 19.57 -10.56
N THR A 752 22.77 20.57 -11.27
CA THR A 752 22.84 20.55 -12.75
C THR A 752 23.80 19.48 -13.29
N ASP A 753 24.90 19.18 -12.59
CA ASP A 753 25.90 18.18 -12.98
C ASP A 753 25.27 16.78 -13.09
N PHE A 754 24.28 16.44 -12.26
CA PHE A 754 23.54 15.17 -12.39
C PHE A 754 22.95 14.98 -13.79
N TYR A 755 22.58 16.06 -14.46
CA TYR A 755 21.96 16.02 -15.78
C TYR A 755 22.98 16.32 -16.88
N THR A 756 23.85 17.32 -16.70
CA THR A 756 24.81 17.72 -17.74
C THR A 756 26.04 16.81 -17.81
N LYS A 757 26.50 16.27 -16.68
CA LYS A 757 27.69 15.40 -16.61
C LYS A 757 27.33 13.93 -16.53
N TYR A 758 26.32 13.59 -15.73
CA TYR A 758 25.91 12.20 -15.52
C TYR A 758 24.73 11.78 -16.40
N ASN A 759 24.12 12.68 -17.18
CA ASN A 759 23.04 12.37 -18.11
C ASN A 759 21.87 11.59 -17.47
N LEU A 760 21.53 11.91 -16.21
CA LEU A 760 20.36 11.32 -15.57
C LEU A 760 19.07 11.84 -16.22
N PRO A 761 18.00 11.03 -16.28
CA PRO A 761 16.72 11.49 -16.82
C PRO A 761 16.05 12.50 -15.88
N LEU A 762 15.39 13.51 -16.47
CA LEU A 762 14.63 14.51 -15.73
C LEU A 762 13.20 14.07 -15.42
N ILE A 763 12.48 13.62 -16.45
CA ILE A 763 11.08 13.22 -16.35
C ILE A 763 11.03 11.73 -16.60
N TYR A 764 10.50 11.00 -15.63
CA TYR A 764 10.38 9.56 -15.67
C TYR A 764 9.30 9.10 -14.71
N ASP A 765 8.77 7.91 -14.96
CA ASP A 765 7.90 7.22 -14.04
C ASP A 765 8.76 6.42 -13.07
N PHE A 766 9.02 6.98 -11.88
CA PHE A 766 9.85 6.32 -10.87
C PHE A 766 9.26 4.98 -10.46
N TYR A 767 7.94 4.91 -10.32
CA TYR A 767 7.24 3.73 -9.85
C TYR A 767 7.47 2.55 -10.81
N ASN A 768 7.24 2.73 -12.10
CA ASN A 768 7.44 1.66 -13.08
C ASN A 768 8.92 1.31 -13.27
N ARG A 769 9.83 2.29 -13.31
CA ARG A 769 11.27 2.03 -13.52
C ARG A 769 11.95 1.40 -12.31
N PHE A 770 11.46 1.67 -11.10
CA PHE A 770 11.95 1.02 -9.88
C PHE A 770 11.51 -0.46 -9.83
N ARG A 771 10.26 -0.74 -10.25
CA ARG A 771 9.70 -2.10 -10.37
C ARG A 771 10.49 -2.97 -11.35
N THR A 772 10.74 -2.48 -12.56
CA THR A 772 11.49 -3.22 -13.59
C THR A 772 12.98 -3.36 -13.25
N GLY A 773 13.49 -2.63 -12.25
CA GLY A 773 14.90 -2.63 -11.88
C GLY A 773 15.78 -1.73 -12.76
N GLU A 774 15.18 -0.98 -13.69
CA GLU A 774 15.87 0.03 -14.51
C GLU A 774 16.50 1.13 -13.64
N MET A 775 15.78 1.53 -12.58
CA MET A 775 16.23 2.46 -11.56
C MET A 775 16.31 1.75 -10.20
N PRO A 776 17.36 0.96 -9.92
CA PRO A 776 17.45 0.21 -8.67
C PRO A 776 17.67 1.11 -7.44
N LEU A 777 17.91 2.40 -7.64
CA LEU A 777 18.05 3.38 -6.57
C LEU A 777 17.42 4.71 -6.99
N GLY A 778 16.67 5.33 -6.09
CA GLY A 778 16.17 6.69 -6.32
C GLY A 778 15.76 7.42 -5.05
N ILE A 779 15.59 8.73 -5.16
CA ILE A 779 15.14 9.61 -4.08
C ILE A 779 13.73 10.11 -4.42
N ALA A 780 12.78 9.87 -3.52
CA ALA A 780 11.38 10.23 -3.68
C ALA A 780 10.75 10.60 -2.32
N PRO A 781 9.57 11.26 -2.28
CA PRO A 781 8.85 11.48 -1.03
C PRO A 781 8.61 10.15 -0.30
N TYR A 782 8.64 10.16 1.04
CA TYR A 782 8.52 8.91 1.78
C TYR A 782 7.15 8.23 1.57
N THR A 783 6.14 9.01 1.20
CA THR A 783 4.80 8.52 0.83
C THR A 783 4.79 7.58 -0.37
N THR A 784 5.84 7.59 -1.22
CA THR A 784 6.06 6.59 -2.29
C THR A 784 6.14 5.16 -1.73
N TYR A 785 6.54 4.99 -0.46
CA TYR A 785 6.51 3.70 0.23
C TYR A 785 5.12 3.04 0.20
N ASN A 786 4.07 3.83 0.42
CA ASN A 786 2.69 3.35 0.47
C ASN A 786 2.23 2.82 -0.90
N LEU A 787 2.65 3.49 -1.99
CA LEU A 787 2.36 3.09 -3.37
C LEU A 787 3.10 1.79 -3.72
N LEU A 788 4.41 1.72 -3.48
CA LEU A 788 5.21 0.53 -3.79
C LEU A 788 4.75 -0.70 -2.99
N SER A 789 4.42 -0.51 -1.70
CA SER A 789 3.97 -1.61 -0.84
C SER A 789 2.64 -2.23 -1.24
N THR A 790 1.81 -1.50 -2.00
CA THR A 790 0.47 -1.98 -2.39
C THR A 790 0.38 -2.39 -3.85
N ALA A 791 1.24 -1.82 -4.72
CA ALA A 791 1.05 -1.92 -6.16
C ALA A 791 2.22 -2.60 -6.90
N ALA A 792 3.29 -3.00 -6.18
CA ALA A 792 4.46 -3.71 -6.73
C ALA A 792 4.74 -5.07 -6.05
N PRO A 793 3.82 -6.05 -6.15
CA PRO A 793 3.96 -7.35 -5.49
C PRO A 793 5.16 -8.18 -5.99
N GLU A 794 5.58 -8.03 -7.24
CA GLU A 794 6.63 -8.84 -7.88
C GLU A 794 8.06 -8.53 -7.38
N ILE A 795 8.26 -7.39 -6.72
CA ILE A 795 9.53 -7.02 -6.08
C ILE A 795 9.46 -7.10 -4.56
N ARG A 796 8.44 -7.75 -4.00
CA ARG A 796 8.22 -7.84 -2.54
C ARG A 796 9.47 -8.33 -1.83
N ASN A 797 9.80 -7.69 -0.71
CA ASN A 797 10.99 -7.94 0.12
C ASN A 797 12.34 -7.69 -0.57
N GLU A 798 12.36 -7.44 -1.88
CA GLU A 798 13.56 -7.13 -2.66
C GLU A 798 13.89 -5.64 -2.69
N TRP A 799 13.22 -4.82 -1.89
CA TRP A 799 13.52 -3.39 -1.78
C TRP A 799 13.47 -2.89 -0.33
N GLY A 800 13.95 -1.67 -0.13
CA GLY A 800 13.92 -0.97 1.15
C GLY A 800 13.92 0.55 1.00
N MET A 801 13.76 1.23 2.14
CA MET A 801 13.76 2.68 2.26
C MET A 801 14.80 3.10 3.32
N ALA A 802 15.59 4.12 3.04
CA ALA A 802 16.66 4.61 3.91
C ALA A 802 16.77 6.15 3.85
N PRO A 803 17.40 6.80 4.84
CA PRO A 803 17.68 8.24 4.79
C PRO A 803 18.48 8.64 3.53
N ILE A 804 18.21 9.83 2.97
CA ILE A 804 18.89 10.33 1.76
C ILE A 804 20.38 10.54 1.99
N PRO A 805 21.24 10.44 0.96
CA PRO A 805 22.65 10.79 1.10
C PRO A 805 22.83 12.24 1.57
N GLY A 806 23.91 12.48 2.30
CA GLY A 806 24.24 13.79 2.83
C GLY A 806 25.63 14.30 2.44
N VAL A 807 25.98 15.47 2.96
CA VAL A 807 27.34 16.03 2.88
C VAL A 807 28.08 15.75 4.18
N LYS A 808 29.25 15.13 4.08
CA LYS A 808 30.10 14.90 5.26
C LYS A 808 30.72 16.22 5.71
N LYS A 809 30.45 16.61 6.95
CA LYS A 809 31.01 17.80 7.59
C LYS A 809 32.41 17.50 8.17
N PRO A 810 33.24 18.53 8.45
CA PRO A 810 34.58 18.35 9.02
C PRO A 810 34.61 17.56 10.33
N ASN A 811 33.54 17.62 11.13
CA ASN A 811 33.38 16.87 12.38
C ASN A 811 33.03 15.38 12.19
N GLY A 812 32.91 14.91 10.94
CA GLY A 812 32.55 13.53 10.60
C GLY A 812 31.05 13.24 10.50
N GLU A 813 30.20 14.19 10.90
CA GLU A 813 28.74 14.09 10.76
C GLU A 813 28.32 14.13 9.29
N ILE A 814 27.29 13.36 8.93
CA ILE A 814 26.69 13.41 7.59
C ILE A 814 25.43 14.27 7.68
N ASP A 815 25.49 15.46 7.12
CA ASP A 815 24.34 16.37 7.06
C ASP A 815 23.39 15.92 5.94
N ARG A 816 22.29 15.30 6.35
CA ARG A 816 21.22 14.81 5.47
C ARG A 816 20.07 15.80 5.34
N SER A 817 20.34 17.09 5.56
CA SER A 817 19.31 18.13 5.50
C SER A 817 18.46 18.00 4.25
N THR A 818 17.15 18.09 4.41
CA THR A 818 16.20 18.13 3.30
C THR A 818 15.08 19.09 3.63
N GLY A 819 14.51 19.72 2.62
CA GLY A 819 13.30 20.52 2.82
C GLY A 819 12.07 19.62 2.93
N GLY A 820 11.04 20.12 3.61
CA GLY A 820 9.75 19.44 3.70
C GLY A 820 8.74 19.99 2.69
N SER A 821 7.64 19.27 2.50
CA SER A 821 6.37 19.78 1.97
C SER A 821 5.23 19.39 2.92
N GLY A 822 4.00 19.78 2.59
CA GLY A 822 2.85 19.46 3.42
C GLY A 822 1.71 20.42 3.27
N THR A 823 0.77 20.32 4.20
CA THR A 823 -0.44 21.15 4.26
C THR A 823 -0.61 21.75 5.64
N ALA A 824 -1.41 22.81 5.73
CA ALA A 824 -1.78 23.45 6.98
C ALA A 824 -3.29 23.60 7.12
N CYS A 825 -3.73 23.79 8.36
CA CYS A 825 -5.06 24.29 8.70
C CYS A 825 -4.97 25.75 9.17
N ILE A 826 -5.98 26.54 8.81
CA ILE A 826 -6.00 28.00 9.01
C ILE A 826 -7.34 28.49 9.55
N ILE A 827 -7.33 29.65 10.21
CA ILE A 827 -8.55 30.37 10.65
C ILE A 827 -8.65 31.68 9.84
N LEU A 828 -9.78 31.88 9.18
CA LEU A 828 -10.05 33.12 8.44
C LEU A 828 -10.39 34.27 9.39
N LYS A 829 -9.83 35.46 9.13
CA LYS A 829 -10.00 36.66 9.98
C LYS A 829 -11.46 37.08 10.15
N LYS A 830 -12.27 36.86 9.11
CA LYS A 830 -13.73 37.14 9.09
C LYS A 830 -14.53 36.20 9.99
N SER A 831 -13.93 35.17 10.58
CA SER A 831 -14.61 34.29 11.54
C SER A 831 -15.13 35.09 12.74
N ARG A 832 -16.39 34.82 13.10
CA ARG A 832 -17.10 35.48 14.21
C ARG A 832 -16.69 34.95 15.58
N ASN A 833 -16.19 33.72 15.67
CA ASN A 833 -15.88 33.04 16.93
C ASN A 833 -14.48 32.41 16.85
N LYS A 834 -13.45 33.23 17.07
CA LYS A 834 -12.05 32.84 16.88
C LYS A 834 -11.58 31.83 17.93
N GLU A 835 -12.09 31.96 19.14
CA GLU A 835 -11.81 31.05 20.26
C GLU A 835 -12.37 29.67 19.97
N ALA A 836 -13.62 29.55 19.50
CA ALA A 836 -14.19 28.25 19.11
C ALA A 836 -13.41 27.62 17.94
N CYS A 837 -12.94 28.44 16.99
CA CYS A 837 -12.11 27.95 15.90
C CYS A 837 -10.75 27.45 16.37
N TRP A 838 -10.16 28.13 17.35
CA TRP A 838 -8.91 27.70 17.97
C TRP A 838 -9.07 26.39 18.74
N GLU A 839 -10.14 26.24 19.54
CA GLU A 839 -10.46 24.97 20.19
C GLU A 839 -10.59 23.82 19.17
N PHE A 840 -11.22 24.10 18.02
CA PHE A 840 -11.31 23.12 16.94
C PHE A 840 -9.96 22.75 16.34
N LEU A 841 -9.08 23.72 16.04
CA LEU A 841 -7.73 23.41 15.53
C LEU A 841 -6.88 22.64 16.54
N LYS A 842 -6.99 22.95 17.84
CA LYS A 842 -6.34 22.18 18.91
C LYS A 842 -6.83 20.75 18.97
N TRP A 843 -8.14 20.55 18.85
CA TRP A 843 -8.74 19.22 18.78
C TRP A 843 -8.26 18.47 17.54
N TRP A 844 -8.39 19.08 16.36
CA TRP A 844 -8.05 18.47 15.08
C TRP A 844 -6.59 18.01 15.04
N THR A 845 -5.67 18.85 15.53
CA THR A 845 -4.21 18.57 15.52
C THR A 845 -3.71 17.78 16.74
N SER A 846 -4.60 17.30 17.61
CA SER A 846 -4.22 16.51 18.80
C SER A 846 -3.67 15.13 18.43
N ASP A 847 -2.84 14.57 19.32
CA ASP A 847 -2.19 13.28 19.12
C ASP A 847 -3.24 12.17 18.92
N GLU A 848 -4.32 12.23 19.70
CA GLU A 848 -5.42 11.26 19.70
C GLU A 848 -6.21 11.33 18.40
N ILE A 849 -6.65 12.53 17.99
CA ILE A 849 -7.51 12.70 16.82
C ILE A 849 -6.74 12.45 15.53
N GLN A 850 -5.47 12.86 15.44
CA GLN A 850 -4.64 12.57 14.27
C GLN A 850 -4.32 11.07 14.16
N THR A 851 -4.12 10.38 15.29
CA THR A 851 -3.96 8.91 15.29
C THR A 851 -5.24 8.24 14.82
N GLN A 852 -6.39 8.64 15.37
CA GLN A 852 -7.68 8.05 15.03
C GLN A 852 -8.03 8.29 13.57
N PHE A 853 -7.89 9.52 13.08
CA PHE A 853 -8.11 9.86 11.68
C PHE A 853 -7.21 9.03 10.74
N GLY A 854 -5.91 8.94 11.04
CA GLY A 854 -4.97 8.17 10.21
C GLY A 854 -5.27 6.66 10.22
N LYS A 855 -5.63 6.10 11.38
CA LYS A 855 -6.05 4.70 11.50
C LYS A 855 -7.36 4.44 10.76
N GLU A 856 -8.38 5.27 10.95
CA GLU A 856 -9.66 5.12 10.24
C GLU A 856 -9.49 5.26 8.73
N LEU A 857 -8.63 6.18 8.28
CA LEU A 857 -8.34 6.36 6.86
C LEU A 857 -7.68 5.10 6.27
N GLU A 858 -6.65 4.57 6.93
CA GLU A 858 -5.96 3.35 6.48
C GLU A 858 -6.84 2.11 6.60
N MET A 859 -7.65 1.99 7.68
CA MET A 859 -8.65 0.93 7.85
C MET A 859 -9.79 0.99 6.84
N LEU A 860 -10.05 2.15 6.22
CA LEU A 860 -11.12 2.32 5.23
C LEU A 860 -10.60 2.15 3.79
N MET A 861 -9.39 2.65 3.52
CA MET A 861 -8.85 2.81 2.17
C MET A 861 -7.60 1.96 1.90
N GLY A 862 -7.13 1.20 2.90
CA GLY A 862 -5.94 0.36 2.85
C GLY A 862 -4.63 1.14 3.04
N THR A 863 -3.51 0.40 3.08
CA THR A 863 -2.15 0.91 3.31
C THR A 863 -1.73 2.05 2.38
N ALA A 864 -2.25 2.08 1.13
CA ALA A 864 -1.98 3.15 0.17
C ALA A 864 -2.42 4.53 0.69
N ALA A 865 -3.44 4.57 1.55
CA ALA A 865 -4.00 5.78 2.12
C ALA A 865 -3.38 6.15 3.50
N ARG A 866 -2.31 5.48 3.93
CA ARG A 866 -1.63 5.77 5.19
C ARG A 866 -1.30 7.24 5.31
N TYR A 867 -1.78 7.83 6.41
CA TYR A 867 -1.80 9.27 6.57
C TYR A 867 -0.43 9.86 6.94
N ASN A 868 -0.02 10.93 6.25
CA ASN A 868 1.24 11.63 6.47
C ASN A 868 1.11 12.80 7.47
N THR A 869 0.58 12.52 8.67
CA THR A 869 0.37 13.54 9.71
C THR A 869 1.67 14.24 10.12
N ALA A 870 1.61 15.56 10.31
CA ALA A 870 2.72 16.36 10.85
C ALA A 870 2.87 16.24 12.38
N ASN A 871 1.89 15.64 13.08
CA ASN A 871 1.96 15.41 14.52
C ASN A 871 2.90 14.24 14.81
N LEU A 872 4.00 14.52 15.53
CA LEU A 872 5.09 13.55 15.75
C LEU A 872 4.61 12.30 16.51
N ARG A 873 3.77 12.47 17.52
CA ARG A 873 3.30 11.36 18.35
C ARG A 873 2.23 10.55 17.64
N ALA A 874 1.34 11.21 16.90
CA ALA A 874 0.37 10.53 16.07
C ALA A 874 1.06 9.70 14.99
N PHE A 875 2.08 10.25 14.34
CA PHE A 875 2.87 9.54 13.33
C PHE A 875 3.48 8.23 13.86
N GLN A 876 4.06 8.26 15.06
CA GLN A 876 4.60 7.06 15.73
C GLN A 876 3.54 6.00 16.06
N ARG A 877 2.27 6.42 16.23
CA ARG A 877 1.13 5.53 16.52
C ARG A 877 0.49 4.95 15.25
N LEU A 878 0.88 5.43 14.06
CA LEU A 878 0.45 4.87 12.78
C LEU A 878 1.16 3.54 12.47
N PRO A 879 0.60 2.71 11.57
CA PRO A 879 1.02 1.33 11.42
C PRO A 879 2.22 1.13 10.50
N TRP A 880 3.30 1.88 10.77
CA TRP A 880 4.63 1.60 10.24
C TRP A 880 5.24 0.37 10.94
N ASN A 881 6.02 -0.41 10.19
CA ASN A 881 6.89 -1.43 10.79
C ASN A 881 8.09 -0.78 11.48
N LYS A 882 8.78 -1.53 12.32
CA LYS A 882 9.90 -1.03 13.13
C LYS A 882 11.07 -0.46 12.30
N GLU A 883 11.50 -1.16 11.25
CA GLU A 883 12.60 -0.69 10.39
C GLU A 883 12.20 0.58 9.61
N GLU A 884 10.96 0.62 9.10
CA GLU A 884 10.41 1.78 8.40
C GLU A 884 10.40 3.02 9.29
N ILE A 885 9.83 2.91 10.50
CA ILE A 885 9.70 4.05 11.42
C ILE A 885 11.07 4.56 11.89
N GLU A 886 12.03 3.66 12.17
CA GLU A 886 13.39 4.04 12.57
C GLU A 886 14.12 4.84 11.47
N ASN A 887 13.97 4.42 10.21
CA ASN A 887 14.54 5.13 9.06
C ASN A 887 13.86 6.50 8.85
N LEU A 888 12.53 6.55 8.95
CA LEU A 888 11.75 7.79 8.83
C LEU A 888 12.14 8.80 9.91
N GLU A 889 12.18 8.38 11.18
CA GLU A 889 12.59 9.24 12.30
C GLU A 889 14.03 9.73 12.17
N THR A 890 14.92 8.88 11.64
CA THR A 890 16.31 9.25 11.38
C THR A 890 16.39 10.39 10.37
N GLN A 891 15.68 10.28 9.25
CA GLN A 891 15.64 11.34 8.24
C GLN A 891 14.90 12.60 8.73
N TRP A 892 13.82 12.44 9.50
CA TRP A 892 13.01 13.55 9.98
C TRP A 892 13.81 14.53 10.85
N LYS A 893 14.80 14.03 11.62
CA LYS A 893 15.75 14.88 12.37
C LYS A 893 16.50 15.90 11.51
N TYR A 894 16.65 15.62 10.23
CA TYR A 894 17.32 16.48 9.24
C TYR A 894 16.34 17.30 8.40
N VAL A 895 15.03 17.16 8.58
CA VAL A 895 14.06 18.00 7.86
C VAL A 895 14.18 19.43 8.36
N LYS A 896 14.52 20.34 7.46
CA LYS A 896 14.63 21.78 7.71
C LYS A 896 13.64 22.50 6.83
N GLU A 897 12.64 23.08 7.47
CA GLU A 897 11.63 23.82 6.73
C GLU A 897 12.13 25.16 6.23
N ILE A 898 11.67 25.51 5.03
CA ILE A 898 12.04 26.72 4.32
C ILE A 898 10.95 27.77 4.52
N GLU A 899 11.39 28.99 4.82
CA GLU A 899 10.52 30.14 5.01
C GLU A 899 9.81 30.53 3.70
N GLU A 900 8.55 30.91 3.84
CA GLU A 900 7.78 31.50 2.74
C GLU A 900 7.72 33.02 2.95
N VAL A 901 7.91 33.79 1.88
CA VAL A 901 7.82 35.26 1.89
C VAL A 901 6.92 35.72 0.74
N PRO A 902 6.28 36.90 0.82
CA PRO A 902 5.55 37.45 -0.32
C PRO A 902 6.45 37.54 -1.56
N GLY A 903 6.05 36.88 -2.65
CA GLY A 903 6.85 36.76 -3.87
C GLY A 903 7.64 35.46 -4.00
N SER A 904 7.64 34.57 -3.00
CA SER A 904 8.38 33.29 -3.03
C SER A 904 7.98 32.37 -4.19
N TYR A 905 6.76 32.49 -4.72
CA TYR A 905 6.33 31.75 -5.93
C TYR A 905 7.26 32.00 -7.13
N TYR A 906 7.87 33.18 -7.20
CA TYR A 906 8.78 33.55 -8.29
C TYR A 906 10.14 32.90 -8.13
N ILE A 907 10.58 32.61 -6.90
CA ILE A 907 11.85 31.92 -6.61
C ILE A 907 11.86 30.54 -7.26
N THR A 908 10.82 29.74 -7.03
CA THR A 908 10.73 28.39 -7.60
C THR A 908 10.76 28.45 -9.13
N ARG A 909 9.99 29.37 -9.73
CA ARG A 909 9.95 29.57 -11.19
C ARG A 909 11.30 30.00 -11.75
N SER A 910 12.00 30.91 -11.09
CA SER A 910 13.30 31.41 -11.52
C SER A 910 14.40 30.37 -11.34
N ILE A 911 14.36 29.53 -10.31
CA ILE A 911 15.28 28.39 -10.15
C ILE A 911 15.10 27.39 -11.28
N ASP A 912 13.86 27.05 -11.65
CA ASP A 912 13.60 26.15 -12.78
C ASP A 912 14.01 26.76 -14.12
N SER A 913 13.86 28.09 -14.27
CA SER A 913 14.35 28.81 -15.45
C SER A 913 15.88 28.82 -15.50
N ALA A 914 16.55 29.02 -14.36
CA ALA A 914 17.99 28.94 -14.23
C ALA A 914 18.50 27.54 -14.56
N PHE A 915 17.83 26.52 -14.04
CA PHE A 915 18.10 25.12 -14.31
C PHE A 915 17.99 24.81 -15.80
N SER A 916 16.88 25.23 -16.41
CA SER A 916 16.62 25.05 -17.85
C SER A 916 17.68 25.74 -18.71
N ALA A 917 18.13 26.93 -18.33
CA ALA A 917 19.20 27.64 -19.01
C ALA A 917 20.54 26.89 -18.98
N VAL A 918 20.88 26.22 -17.87
CA VAL A 918 22.08 25.39 -17.81
C VAL A 918 21.92 24.11 -18.62
N VAL A 919 20.85 23.35 -18.35
CA VAL A 919 20.69 21.99 -18.87
C VAL A 919 20.35 21.96 -20.35
N TYR A 920 19.54 22.90 -20.84
CA TYR A 920 19.10 22.91 -22.25
C TYR A 920 19.86 23.92 -23.10
N GLN A 921 20.33 25.03 -22.53
CA GLN A 921 20.99 26.11 -23.31
C GLN A 921 22.51 26.16 -23.08
N GLY A 922 23.07 25.31 -22.20
CA GLY A 922 24.50 25.25 -21.93
C GLY A 922 25.07 26.48 -21.24
N ILE A 923 24.24 27.31 -20.61
CA ILE A 923 24.70 28.51 -19.88
C ILE A 923 25.51 28.09 -18.65
N ASN A 924 26.53 28.86 -18.31
CA ASN A 924 27.33 28.61 -17.11
C ASN A 924 26.45 28.64 -15.84
N PRO A 925 26.55 27.64 -14.93
CA PRO A 925 25.72 27.61 -13.72
C PRO A 925 25.79 28.85 -12.84
N ARG A 926 26.98 29.48 -12.72
CA ARG A 926 27.16 30.72 -11.94
C ARG A 926 26.47 31.90 -12.61
N GLU A 927 26.63 32.04 -13.93
CA GLU A 927 26.01 33.11 -14.70
C GLU A 927 24.48 33.01 -14.67
N SER A 928 23.95 31.81 -14.89
CA SER A 928 22.51 31.53 -14.81
C SER A 928 21.95 31.88 -13.43
N MET A 929 22.59 31.39 -12.36
CA MET A 929 22.17 31.71 -10.99
C MET A 929 22.24 33.21 -10.70
N TRP A 930 23.27 33.91 -11.15
CA TRP A 930 23.40 35.34 -10.93
C TRP A 930 22.26 36.14 -11.59
N LYS A 931 21.96 35.83 -12.86
CA LYS A 931 20.85 36.45 -13.60
C LYS A 931 19.51 36.24 -12.89
N TYR A 932 19.15 35.00 -12.63
CA TYR A 932 17.84 34.68 -12.05
C TYR A 932 17.74 35.09 -10.58
N THR A 933 18.84 35.14 -9.83
CA THR A 933 18.87 35.73 -8.49
C THR A 933 18.55 37.21 -8.51
N LYS A 934 19.00 37.96 -9.54
CA LYS A 934 18.63 39.36 -9.72
C LYS A 934 17.13 39.51 -9.97
N GLU A 935 16.57 38.75 -10.92
CA GLU A 935 15.12 38.78 -11.22
C GLU A 935 14.26 38.43 -10.00
N ILE A 936 14.70 37.45 -9.19
CA ILE A 936 14.06 37.12 -7.91
C ILE A 936 14.05 38.34 -6.98
N ASN A 937 15.19 38.99 -6.79
CA ASN A 937 15.29 40.12 -5.86
C ASN A 937 14.43 41.31 -6.34
N ASP A 938 14.39 41.58 -7.64
CA ASP A 938 13.54 42.62 -8.22
C ASP A 938 12.04 42.34 -7.94
N GLU A 939 11.60 41.08 -8.06
CA GLU A 939 10.22 40.68 -7.74
C GLU A 939 9.93 40.73 -6.23
N LEU A 940 10.87 40.30 -5.38
CA LEU A 940 10.73 40.40 -3.92
C LEU A 940 10.59 41.86 -3.50
N GLU A 941 11.42 42.76 -4.05
CA GLU A 941 11.33 44.19 -3.80
C GLU A 941 9.99 44.76 -4.28
N ARG A 942 9.56 44.43 -5.52
CA ARG A 942 8.27 44.83 -6.05
C ARG A 942 7.11 44.41 -5.15
N LYS A 943 7.12 43.17 -4.65
CA LYS A 943 6.08 42.65 -3.75
C LYS A 943 6.08 43.31 -2.39
N ARG A 944 7.26 43.64 -1.86
CA ARG A 944 7.38 44.42 -0.61
C ARG A 944 6.83 45.83 -0.76
N ILE A 945 7.03 46.48 -1.90
CA ILE A 945 6.43 47.79 -2.22
C ILE A 945 4.91 47.65 -2.36
N GLU A 946 4.43 46.70 -3.15
CA GLU A 946 2.99 46.42 -3.38
C GLU A 946 2.23 46.21 -2.07
N LEU A 947 2.84 45.53 -1.11
CA LEU A 947 2.26 45.20 0.19
C LEU A 947 2.63 46.19 1.31
N SER A 948 3.30 47.31 0.99
CA SER A 948 3.72 48.33 1.95
C SER A 948 4.57 47.80 3.13
N LEU A 949 5.45 46.83 2.87
CA LEU A 949 6.30 46.16 3.87
C LEU A 949 7.60 46.91 4.19
N ASN A 950 7.85 48.06 3.57
CA ASN A 950 9.05 48.89 3.75
C ASN A 950 8.77 50.14 4.64
N LYS A 951 7.71 50.12 5.45
CA LYS A 951 7.40 51.18 6.43
C LYS A 951 7.81 50.80 7.84
#